data_AF-A0A949X5K8-F1
#
_entry.id   AF-A0A949X5K8-F1
#
_cell.length_a   1.000
_cell.length_b   1.000
_cell.length_c   1.000
_cell.angle_alpha   90.00
_cell.angle_beta   90.00
_cell.angle_gamma   90.00
#
_symmetry.space_group_name_H-M   'P 1'
#
loop_
_entity.id
_entity.type
_entity.pdbx_description
1 polymer ?
#
loop_
_entity_poly.entity_id
_entity_poly.type
_entity_poly.pdbx_seq_one_letter_code
_entity_poly.pdbx_strand_id
1 'polypeptide(L)'
;MKKIVTGILAHVDAGKTTLSESMLYLSGKIRKLGRVDNKDAYLDTYKLEKERGITIFSKQAVFKFEETEITLLDTPGHVDFSAEMERTLQVLDYAILVISGADGIQGHTQTLWRLLSIYKIPVFIFINKMDQVGADKEKLMKELKRRLNDGCIEFQEKDMDTFYDQIAMCDEKAMENFIDTGEIKNIEISKLIKSRKVFPCFFGSALKLEGVLEFIGGIVKYTEKPLYPKEFGAKVFKISRDDQGNRLTFMKITGGSLKVKIALTNKNTDLKDSFYNIWEEKVNQIRIYSGQKFEPVSEAEAGSICVVTGLTKTRPGEGLGIESASSKPLLEPVLSYQVILPEGCDPRTMLPKLREIEEEEPELHIVWEENLQEIQVQIMGEVQIEILQSIIKERFNIDAAFDSGSILYKETILNTVEGVGHFEPLRHYSEVHLLMEPGELGSGLQFSTNCSEDYLEKSWQRLILTHLEEKGHKGILTGSPITDMKITLVAGRAHKKHTEGGDFREATYRAVRQGLMQADSILLEPYYEFQLELPEKMVGRAMTDIEKMNGTCEIAGLNGEMAIVTGSAPVITMRNYQREVISYTKGQGRLFYSLKGYAPCHNSEEIIESIGYDPERDISNPADSVFCANGAGFLVNWDEVKNYMHIESHLQKEKTANSKLTKKVPPAQERTIGLDEIDEIINKTFYANQGKKSIWKKRRTALESHYKTDNYTTVNNVIKEAYLLVDGYNILFAWEELKEIAADNIDAARTKLLDVLCNYQGIKNNKIIVVFDAYRVQGHRVEISDYNNIHVVYTKEAETADQYIEKFVHQHHGDYSITVATSDSLEQIIIRGNGAGLVSAMELKEEIEWANKKMMEAYREKYSKNHNFLSDKLSEEDKEQFKKFLK
;
A
#
# COMPACT_ATOMS: atom_id res chain seq x y z
N MET A 1 19.40 -30.70 28.59
CA MET A 1 19.23 -30.86 27.13
C MET A 1 18.70 -29.55 26.55
N LYS A 2 19.40 -29.01 25.55
CA LYS A 2 19.03 -27.77 24.84
C LYS A 2 18.02 -28.13 23.75
N LYS A 3 16.86 -27.48 23.70
CA LYS A 3 15.83 -27.68 22.67
C LYS A 3 15.76 -26.43 21.80
N ILE A 4 15.81 -26.60 20.48
CA ILE A 4 15.80 -25.49 19.53
C ILE A 4 14.86 -25.83 18.38
N VAL A 5 13.95 -24.92 18.06
CA VAL A 5 13.14 -24.98 16.85
C VAL A 5 13.82 -24.17 15.76
N THR A 6 14.20 -24.83 14.68
CA THR A 6 14.86 -24.20 13.53
C THR A 6 14.06 -24.41 12.26
N GLY A 7 13.80 -23.35 11.50
CA GLY A 7 13.16 -23.45 10.20
C GLY A 7 14.18 -23.39 9.08
N ILE A 8 14.05 -24.23 8.05
CA ILE A 8 14.90 -24.17 6.85
C ILE A 8 14.11 -23.51 5.72
N LEU A 9 14.68 -22.43 5.17
CA LEU A 9 14.06 -21.53 4.21
C LEU A 9 15.00 -21.38 3.01
N ALA A 10 14.45 -21.38 1.80
CA ALA A 10 15.23 -21.21 0.60
C ALA A 10 14.35 -20.84 -0.58
N HIS A 11 14.94 -20.25 -1.63
CA HIS A 11 14.27 -20.17 -2.92
C HIS A 11 14.16 -21.55 -3.58
N VAL A 12 13.27 -21.67 -4.57
CA VAL A 12 13.06 -22.91 -5.35
C VAL A 12 14.40 -23.42 -5.90
N ASP A 13 14.63 -24.72 -5.79
CA ASP A 13 15.87 -25.40 -6.21
C ASP A 13 17.16 -25.04 -5.47
N ALA A 14 17.16 -24.24 -4.40
CA ALA A 14 18.37 -23.99 -3.61
C ALA A 14 18.92 -25.24 -2.87
N GLY A 15 18.17 -26.35 -2.87
CA GLY A 15 18.55 -27.61 -2.23
C GLY A 15 18.21 -27.68 -0.74
N LYS A 16 17.14 -26.99 -0.32
CA LYS A 16 16.55 -27.04 1.03
C LYS A 16 16.27 -28.47 1.50
N THR A 17 15.48 -29.23 0.74
CA THR A 17 15.17 -30.63 1.07
C THR A 17 16.43 -31.50 1.11
N THR A 18 17.38 -31.26 0.19
CA THR A 18 18.65 -31.99 0.19
C THR A 18 19.47 -31.71 1.46
N LEU A 19 19.48 -30.47 1.93
CA LEU A 19 20.16 -30.11 3.19
C LEU A 19 19.46 -30.74 4.39
N SER A 20 18.12 -30.71 4.46
CA SER A 20 17.38 -31.33 5.55
C SER A 20 17.59 -32.85 5.61
N GLU A 21 17.56 -33.55 4.47
CA GLU A 21 17.94 -34.97 4.36
C GLU A 21 19.36 -35.23 4.88
N SER A 22 20.32 -34.41 4.44
CA SER A 22 21.73 -34.55 4.81
C SER A 22 21.92 -34.39 6.31
N MET A 23 21.25 -33.42 6.93
CA MET A 23 21.29 -33.21 8.37
C MET A 23 20.70 -34.40 9.14
N LEU A 24 19.57 -34.93 8.69
CA LEU A 24 18.92 -36.11 9.30
C LEU A 24 19.76 -37.38 9.15
N TYR A 25 20.46 -37.53 8.03
CA TYR A 25 21.34 -38.67 7.78
C TYR A 25 22.58 -38.62 8.67
N LEU A 26 23.24 -37.46 8.72
CA LEU A 26 24.45 -37.24 9.51
C LEU A 26 24.18 -37.29 11.02
N SER A 27 22.97 -36.92 11.46
CA SER A 27 22.54 -37.10 12.85
C SER A 27 22.18 -38.55 13.19
N GLY A 28 22.22 -39.48 12.22
CA GLY A 28 21.83 -40.88 12.39
C GLY A 28 20.32 -41.13 12.52
N LYS A 29 19.47 -40.13 12.24
CA LYS A 29 18.01 -40.25 12.35
C LYS A 29 17.43 -41.09 11.21
N ILE A 30 17.97 -40.92 10.00
CA ILE A 30 17.66 -41.75 8.83
C ILE A 30 18.84 -42.63 8.46
N ARG A 31 18.56 -43.86 7.99
CA ARG A 31 19.60 -44.86 7.66
C ARG A 31 20.10 -44.77 6.22
N LYS A 32 19.32 -44.14 5.35
CA LYS A 32 19.61 -43.96 3.92
C LYS A 32 19.30 -42.51 3.57
N LEU A 33 20.14 -41.92 2.74
CA LEU A 33 19.93 -40.59 2.18
C LEU A 33 18.86 -40.67 1.09
N GLY A 34 17.77 -39.92 1.23
CA GLY A 34 16.80 -39.72 0.15
C GLY A 34 17.24 -38.61 -0.81
N ARG A 35 16.66 -38.57 -2.00
CA ARG A 35 16.84 -37.52 -3.01
C ARG A 35 15.50 -37.06 -3.59
N VAL A 36 15.43 -35.77 -3.86
CA VAL A 36 14.27 -35.16 -4.53
C VAL A 36 14.16 -35.68 -5.97
N ASP A 37 15.28 -35.70 -6.72
CA ASP A 37 15.32 -36.20 -8.10
C ASP A 37 14.87 -37.66 -8.24
N ASN A 38 15.13 -38.47 -7.20
CA ASN A 38 14.75 -39.88 -7.16
C ASN A 38 13.36 -40.11 -6.54
N LYS A 39 12.65 -39.04 -6.13
CA LYS A 39 11.32 -39.08 -5.52
C LYS A 39 11.25 -39.90 -4.21
N ASP A 40 12.37 -40.03 -3.50
CA ASP A 40 12.51 -40.83 -2.29
C ASP A 40 12.96 -40.02 -1.06
N ALA A 41 12.89 -38.69 -1.13
CA ALA A 41 13.05 -37.82 0.03
C ALA A 41 12.08 -38.20 1.17
N TYR A 42 12.61 -38.25 2.39
CA TYR A 42 11.92 -38.57 3.64
C TYR A 42 10.90 -37.51 4.02
N LEU A 43 11.20 -36.23 3.76
CA LEU A 43 10.29 -35.13 4.06
C LEU A 43 9.24 -34.94 2.95
N ASP A 44 9.56 -35.05 1.67
CA ASP A 44 8.58 -34.87 0.58
C ASP A 44 7.76 -36.15 0.33
N THR A 45 6.64 -36.27 1.06
CA THR A 45 5.78 -37.46 1.08
C THR A 45 4.55 -37.33 0.20
N TYR A 46 4.11 -36.10 -0.11
CA TYR A 46 2.93 -35.87 -0.93
C TYR A 46 3.24 -36.16 -2.40
N LYS A 47 2.26 -36.67 -3.14
CA LYS A 47 2.47 -37.14 -4.52
C LYS A 47 2.96 -36.01 -5.43
N LEU A 48 2.32 -34.84 -5.36
CA LEU A 48 2.71 -33.65 -6.11
C LEU A 48 4.08 -33.11 -5.70
N GLU A 49 4.45 -33.17 -4.41
CA GLU A 49 5.80 -32.78 -3.96
C GLU A 49 6.87 -33.62 -4.66
N LYS A 50 6.63 -34.94 -4.76
CA LYS A 50 7.53 -35.88 -5.45
C LYS A 50 7.53 -35.69 -6.96
N GLU A 51 6.41 -35.33 -7.57
CA GLU A 51 6.31 -35.15 -9.02
C GLU A 51 6.97 -33.85 -9.49
N ARG A 52 6.79 -32.77 -8.72
CA ARG A 52 7.31 -31.43 -9.03
C ARG A 52 8.69 -31.16 -8.43
N GLY A 53 9.12 -31.94 -7.43
CA GLY A 53 10.39 -31.73 -6.73
C GLY A 53 10.40 -30.50 -5.81
N ILE A 54 9.22 -30.04 -5.38
CA ILE A 54 9.06 -28.88 -4.48
C ILE A 54 8.41 -29.31 -3.16
N THR A 55 8.76 -28.64 -2.07
CA THR A 55 8.05 -28.80 -0.79
C THR A 55 6.81 -27.91 -0.78
N ILE A 56 5.64 -28.51 -0.59
CA ILE A 56 4.35 -27.83 -0.58
C ILE A 56 3.89 -27.62 0.86
N PHE A 57 4.01 -28.65 1.71
CA PHE A 57 3.55 -28.57 3.09
C PHE A 57 4.71 -28.51 4.07
N SER A 58 4.62 -27.63 5.06
CA SER A 58 5.58 -27.55 6.15
C SER A 58 5.61 -28.86 6.94
N LYS A 59 6.80 -29.45 7.12
CA LYS A 59 6.99 -30.72 7.84
C LYS A 59 8.04 -30.61 8.93
N GLN A 60 7.83 -31.40 9.98
CA GLN A 60 8.73 -31.43 11.13
C GLN A 60 9.56 -32.70 11.19
N ALA A 61 10.84 -32.55 11.50
CA ALA A 61 11.71 -33.66 11.88
C ALA A 61 12.51 -33.31 13.13
N VAL A 62 12.62 -34.28 14.05
CA VAL A 62 13.36 -34.10 15.29
C VAL A 62 14.60 -34.99 15.25
N PHE A 63 15.76 -34.37 15.44
CA PHE A 63 17.02 -35.07 15.57
C PHE A 63 17.84 -34.55 16.74
N LYS A 64 18.75 -35.39 17.24
CA LYS A 64 19.66 -35.06 18.33
C LYS A 64 21.07 -35.01 17.78
N PHE A 65 21.79 -33.96 18.14
CA PHE A 65 23.20 -33.81 17.84
C PHE A 65 23.90 -33.32 19.11
N GLU A 66 24.84 -34.13 19.62
CA GLU A 66 25.46 -33.94 20.94
C GLU A 66 24.39 -33.79 22.05
N GLU A 67 24.44 -32.72 22.85
CA GLU A 67 23.48 -32.45 23.95
C GLU A 67 22.29 -31.56 23.52
N THR A 68 22.12 -31.35 22.21
CA THR A 68 21.10 -30.48 21.63
C THR A 68 20.07 -31.28 20.82
N GLU A 69 18.80 -31.05 21.09
CA GLU A 69 17.67 -31.56 20.32
C GLU A 69 17.18 -30.44 19.39
N ILE A 70 17.23 -30.70 18.09
CA ILE A 70 16.83 -29.76 17.05
C ILE A 70 15.53 -30.26 16.43
N THR A 71 14.50 -29.43 16.50
CA THR A 71 13.27 -29.60 15.73
C THR A 71 13.41 -28.78 14.46
N LEU A 72 13.61 -29.47 13.33
CA LEU A 72 13.70 -28.86 12.02
C LEU A 72 12.30 -28.74 11.41
N LEU A 73 11.90 -27.53 11.06
CA LEU A 73 10.71 -27.25 10.26
C LEU A 73 11.12 -26.96 8.83
N ASP A 74 10.77 -27.85 7.92
CA ASP A 74 11.00 -27.69 6.50
C ASP A 74 9.89 -26.85 5.89
N THR A 75 10.20 -25.62 5.47
CA THR A 75 9.18 -24.65 5.00
C THR A 75 9.09 -24.64 3.48
N PRO A 76 7.92 -24.37 2.88
CA PRO A 76 7.80 -24.21 1.43
C PRO A 76 8.74 -23.10 0.92
N GLY A 77 9.38 -23.33 -0.24
CA GLY A 77 10.31 -22.37 -0.86
C GLY A 77 9.77 -21.69 -2.12
N HIS A 78 8.50 -21.98 -2.45
CA HIS A 78 7.81 -21.42 -3.61
C HIS A 78 6.94 -20.24 -3.17
N VAL A 79 6.85 -19.21 -4.02
CA VAL A 79 6.11 -17.96 -3.73
C VAL A 79 4.64 -18.22 -3.40
N ASP A 80 3.98 -19.14 -4.10
CA ASP A 80 2.58 -19.52 -3.86
C ASP A 80 2.27 -20.08 -2.46
N PHE A 81 3.28 -20.53 -1.70
CA PHE A 81 3.12 -21.05 -0.33
C PHE A 81 3.76 -20.14 0.72
N SER A 82 4.00 -18.87 0.37
CA SER A 82 4.63 -17.91 1.28
C SER A 82 3.78 -17.68 2.54
N ALA A 83 2.46 -17.78 2.40
CA ALA A 83 1.45 -17.94 3.44
C ALA A 83 1.83 -18.94 4.56
N GLU A 84 1.97 -20.22 4.18
CA GLU A 84 2.29 -21.32 5.10
C GLU A 84 3.69 -21.16 5.70
N MET A 85 4.63 -20.68 4.90
CA MET A 85 5.96 -20.36 5.37
C MET A 85 5.92 -19.25 6.44
N GLU A 86 5.20 -18.14 6.22
CA GLU A 86 5.09 -17.02 7.16
C GLU A 86 4.47 -17.47 8.50
N ARG A 87 3.43 -18.31 8.47
CA ARG A 87 2.87 -18.94 9.68
C ARG A 87 3.92 -19.75 10.44
N THR A 88 4.80 -20.45 9.72
CA THR A 88 5.86 -21.25 10.32
C THR A 88 6.95 -20.40 10.97
N LEU A 89 7.26 -19.21 10.41
CA LEU A 89 8.25 -18.28 10.96
C LEU A 89 7.93 -17.88 12.41
N GLN A 90 6.64 -17.72 12.73
CA GLN A 90 6.17 -17.26 14.04
C GLN A 90 6.50 -18.19 15.22
N VAL A 91 6.88 -19.43 14.94
CA VAL A 91 7.25 -20.42 15.95
C VAL A 91 8.74 -20.78 15.92
N LEU A 92 9.55 -20.15 15.09
CA LEU A 92 10.99 -20.45 15.03
C LEU A 92 11.76 -19.79 16.17
N ASP A 93 12.80 -20.47 16.67
CA ASP A 93 13.83 -19.83 17.49
C ASP A 93 14.99 -19.32 16.63
N TYR A 94 15.31 -20.06 15.56
CA TYR A 94 16.34 -19.72 14.58
C TYR A 94 15.87 -20.11 13.18
N ALA A 95 16.46 -19.50 12.16
CA ALA A 95 16.23 -19.84 10.76
C ALA A 95 17.55 -20.25 10.09
N ILE A 96 17.46 -21.19 9.15
CA ILE A 96 18.51 -21.56 8.21
C ILE A 96 18.08 -21.03 6.84
N LEU A 97 18.79 -20.05 6.31
CA LEU A 97 18.60 -19.55 4.96
C LEU A 97 19.57 -20.26 4.02
N VAL A 98 19.03 -21.07 3.10
CA VAL A 98 19.83 -21.79 2.10
C VAL A 98 19.87 -20.98 0.81
N ILE A 99 21.08 -20.78 0.31
CA ILE A 99 21.36 -20.03 -0.92
C ILE A 99 22.15 -20.93 -1.87
N SER A 100 21.75 -20.99 -3.13
CA SER A 100 22.50 -21.72 -4.15
C SER A 100 23.79 -20.96 -4.50
N GLY A 101 24.93 -21.60 -4.39
CA GLY A 101 26.23 -21.02 -4.77
C GLY A 101 26.33 -20.74 -6.27
N ALA A 102 25.59 -21.48 -7.11
CA ALA A 102 25.54 -21.23 -8.55
C ALA A 102 24.59 -20.08 -8.92
N ASP A 103 23.43 -19.99 -8.26
CA ASP A 103 22.39 -19.00 -8.60
C ASP A 103 22.53 -17.67 -7.81
N GLY A 104 23.28 -17.65 -6.72
CA GLY A 104 23.47 -16.46 -5.89
C GLY A 104 22.19 -15.99 -5.18
N ILE A 105 22.09 -14.69 -4.91
CA ILE A 105 20.94 -14.11 -4.20
C ILE A 105 19.82 -13.80 -5.20
N GLN A 106 18.72 -14.54 -5.10
CA GLN A 106 17.53 -14.39 -5.91
C GLN A 106 16.53 -13.40 -5.26
N GLY A 107 15.54 -12.91 -6.03
CA GLY A 107 14.51 -11.99 -5.51
C GLY A 107 13.73 -12.57 -4.31
N HIS A 108 13.31 -13.84 -4.40
CA HIS A 108 12.62 -14.50 -3.29
C HIS A 108 13.50 -14.62 -2.03
N THR A 109 14.81 -14.80 -2.17
CA THR A 109 15.75 -14.79 -1.03
C THR A 109 15.69 -13.47 -0.27
N GLN A 110 15.51 -12.34 -0.96
CA GLN A 110 15.36 -11.03 -0.32
C GLN A 110 14.01 -10.90 0.39
N THR A 111 12.92 -11.44 -0.18
CA THR A 111 11.63 -11.52 0.51
C THR A 111 11.74 -12.32 1.80
N LEU A 112 12.36 -13.50 1.75
CA LEU A 112 12.64 -14.33 2.94
C LEU A 112 13.46 -13.57 3.97
N TRP A 113 14.51 -12.86 3.53
CA TRP A 113 15.37 -12.05 4.39
C TRP A 113 14.59 -10.92 5.09
N ARG A 114 13.73 -10.22 4.35
CA ARG A 114 12.86 -9.16 4.88
C ARG A 114 11.89 -9.71 5.91
N LEU A 115 11.24 -10.84 5.64
CA LEU A 115 10.34 -11.49 6.60
C LEU A 115 11.09 -11.90 7.88
N LEU A 116 12.25 -12.55 7.75
CA LEU A 116 13.09 -12.90 8.90
C LEU A 116 13.50 -11.68 9.73
N SER A 117 13.71 -10.53 9.08
CA SER A 117 14.00 -9.25 9.75
C SER A 117 12.80 -8.73 10.54
N ILE A 118 11.61 -8.70 9.92
CA ILE A 118 10.37 -8.23 10.54
C ILE A 118 10.03 -9.07 11.78
N TYR A 119 10.14 -10.40 11.66
CA TYR A 119 9.90 -11.34 12.76
C TYR A 119 11.08 -11.43 13.75
N LYS A 120 12.19 -10.70 13.50
CA LYS A 120 13.39 -10.66 14.35
C LYS A 120 13.98 -12.05 14.65
N ILE A 121 13.91 -12.96 13.69
CA ILE A 121 14.39 -14.34 13.85
C ILE A 121 15.90 -14.39 13.55
N PRO A 122 16.75 -14.89 14.45
CA PRO A 122 18.18 -15.08 14.18
C PRO A 122 18.43 -16.06 13.01
N VAL A 123 19.41 -15.78 12.15
CA VAL A 123 19.60 -16.53 10.88
C VAL A 123 21.02 -17.09 10.76
N PHE A 124 21.09 -18.36 10.36
CA PHE A 124 22.29 -19.02 9.84
C PHE A 124 22.15 -19.16 8.33
N ILE A 125 23.20 -18.85 7.58
CA ILE A 125 23.20 -18.92 6.11
C ILE A 125 24.03 -20.13 5.68
N PHE A 126 23.44 -21.00 4.86
CA PHE A 126 24.15 -22.11 4.24
C PHE A 126 24.17 -21.93 2.72
N ILE A 127 25.36 -21.68 2.18
CA ILE A 127 25.61 -21.58 0.75
C ILE A 127 25.83 -23.01 0.23
N ASN A 128 24.84 -23.52 -0.47
CA ASN A 128 24.76 -24.88 -0.97
C ASN A 128 25.24 -24.98 -2.43
N LYS A 129 25.38 -26.20 -2.96
CA LYS A 129 25.77 -26.46 -4.36
C LYS A 129 27.12 -25.85 -4.77
N MET A 130 28.05 -25.71 -3.82
CA MET A 130 29.41 -25.21 -4.11
C MET A 130 30.23 -26.15 -5.02
N ASP A 131 29.70 -27.34 -5.33
CA ASP A 131 30.26 -28.27 -6.30
C ASP A 131 29.94 -27.93 -7.77
N GLN A 132 29.04 -26.97 -8.03
CA GLN A 132 28.64 -26.57 -9.37
C GLN A 132 29.61 -25.57 -10.02
N VAL A 133 29.72 -25.65 -11.34
CA VAL A 133 30.55 -24.73 -12.14
C VAL A 133 29.94 -23.33 -12.08
N GLY A 134 30.71 -22.35 -11.60
CA GLY A 134 30.25 -20.96 -11.42
C GLY A 134 30.08 -20.53 -9.96
N ALA A 135 30.15 -21.47 -9.01
CA ALA A 135 30.13 -21.14 -7.58
C ALA A 135 31.49 -20.56 -7.14
N ASP A 136 31.54 -19.22 -7.01
CA ASP A 136 32.71 -18.49 -6.51
C ASP A 136 32.42 -17.94 -5.11
N LYS A 137 33.14 -18.49 -4.14
CA LYS A 137 33.00 -18.16 -2.72
C LYS A 137 33.26 -16.69 -2.41
N GLU A 138 34.31 -16.08 -2.96
CA GLU A 138 34.66 -14.68 -2.67
C GLU A 138 33.64 -13.72 -3.26
N LYS A 139 33.18 -14.01 -4.49
CA LYS A 139 32.15 -13.22 -5.16
C LYS A 139 30.83 -13.28 -4.40
N LEU A 140 30.42 -14.48 -3.95
CA LEU A 140 29.19 -14.68 -3.18
C LEU A 140 29.24 -13.97 -1.83
N MET A 141 30.38 -14.00 -1.11
CA MET A 141 30.50 -13.27 0.16
C MET A 141 30.33 -11.75 -0.02
N LYS A 142 30.92 -11.17 -1.07
CA LYS A 142 30.72 -9.76 -1.40
C LYS A 142 29.26 -9.46 -1.75
N GLU A 143 28.59 -10.37 -2.46
CA GLU A 143 27.18 -10.23 -2.80
C GLU A 143 26.27 -10.28 -1.56
N LEU A 144 26.53 -11.22 -0.63
CA LEU A 144 25.80 -11.36 0.63
C LEU A 144 25.92 -10.10 1.48
N LYS A 145 27.14 -9.56 1.64
CA LYS A 145 27.36 -8.30 2.38
C LYS A 145 26.60 -7.13 1.77
N ARG A 146 26.67 -6.98 0.44
CA ARG A 146 26.03 -5.87 -0.29
C ARG A 146 24.50 -5.95 -0.31
N ARG A 147 23.91 -7.14 -0.51
CA ARG A 147 22.46 -7.30 -0.73
C ARG A 147 21.68 -7.68 0.52
N LEU A 148 22.29 -8.37 1.48
CA LEU A 148 21.61 -8.80 2.71
C LEU A 148 22.01 -7.94 3.90
N ASN A 149 23.28 -8.01 4.31
CA ASN A 149 23.83 -7.24 5.44
C ASN A 149 25.36 -7.40 5.54
N ASP A 150 26.07 -6.33 5.91
CA ASP A 150 27.53 -6.36 6.14
C ASP A 150 27.96 -7.37 7.23
N GLY A 151 27.08 -7.68 8.19
CA GLY A 151 27.29 -8.69 9.22
C GLY A 151 27.29 -10.14 8.74
N CYS A 152 27.20 -10.40 7.43
CA CYS A 152 27.42 -11.73 6.85
C CYS A 152 28.90 -12.12 6.93
N ILE A 153 29.23 -13.04 7.83
CA ILE A 153 30.61 -13.44 8.14
C ILE A 153 30.79 -14.93 7.84
N GLU A 154 31.94 -15.31 7.28
CA GLU A 154 32.28 -16.70 7.05
C GLU A 154 32.75 -17.38 8.34
N PHE A 155 32.12 -18.50 8.71
CA PHE A 155 32.43 -19.24 9.95
C PHE A 155 33.35 -20.46 9.72
N GLN A 156 33.73 -20.72 8.48
CA GLN A 156 34.74 -21.72 8.08
C GLN A 156 36.12 -21.09 7.81
N GLU A 157 36.26 -19.79 8.08
CA GLU A 157 37.52 -19.07 7.92
C GLU A 157 38.60 -19.67 8.83
N LYS A 158 39.80 -19.89 8.27
CA LYS A 158 40.90 -20.52 9.01
C LYS A 158 41.73 -19.50 9.78
N ASP A 159 41.69 -18.25 9.35
CA ASP A 159 42.37 -17.15 10.00
C ASP A 159 41.47 -16.55 11.10
N MET A 160 41.74 -16.97 12.34
CA MET A 160 40.97 -16.56 13.51
C MET A 160 41.06 -15.05 13.79
N ASP A 161 42.17 -14.39 13.43
CA ASP A 161 42.34 -12.95 13.65
C ASP A 161 41.39 -12.18 12.72
N THR A 162 41.33 -12.56 11.44
CA THR A 162 40.36 -11.96 10.49
C THR A 162 38.91 -12.26 10.86
N PHE A 163 38.64 -13.46 11.40
CA PHE A 163 37.31 -13.85 11.86
C PHE A 163 36.84 -12.98 13.04
N TYR A 164 37.68 -12.80 14.06
CA TYR A 164 37.35 -11.96 15.21
C TYR A 164 37.28 -10.48 14.85
N ASP A 165 38.15 -10.00 13.95
CA ASP A 165 38.11 -8.62 13.46
C ASP A 165 36.77 -8.30 12.77
N GLN A 166 36.29 -9.19 11.90
CA GLN A 166 34.97 -9.01 11.26
C GLN A 166 33.81 -9.00 12.25
N ILE A 167 33.86 -9.82 13.30
CA ILE A 167 32.83 -9.84 14.35
C ILE A 167 32.90 -8.58 15.21
N ALA A 168 34.09 -8.12 15.55
CA ALA A 168 34.33 -6.89 16.30
C ALA A 168 33.74 -5.67 15.59
N MET A 169 33.86 -5.60 14.25
CA MET A 169 33.27 -4.50 13.46
C MET A 169 31.73 -4.42 13.54
N CYS A 170 31.05 -5.48 13.98
CA CYS A 170 29.59 -5.52 14.04
C CYS A 170 29.01 -4.95 15.35
N ASP A 171 29.82 -4.80 16.41
CA ASP A 171 29.35 -4.31 17.72
C ASP A 171 30.48 -3.68 18.56
N GLU A 172 30.18 -2.52 19.17
CA GLU A 172 31.15 -1.78 19.99
C GLU A 172 31.72 -2.60 21.16
N LYS A 173 30.90 -3.40 21.85
CA LYS A 173 31.39 -4.20 23.00
C LYS A 173 32.27 -5.36 22.55
N ALA A 174 31.95 -5.94 21.40
CA ALA A 174 32.78 -6.97 20.80
C ALA A 174 34.14 -6.39 20.38
N MET A 175 34.16 -5.15 19.86
CA MET A 175 35.38 -4.42 19.53
C MET A 175 36.25 -4.14 20.76
N GLU A 176 35.66 -3.61 21.84
CA GLU A 176 36.36 -3.38 23.11
C GLU A 176 37.02 -4.68 23.63
N ASN A 177 36.26 -5.77 23.68
CA ASN A 177 36.77 -7.07 24.14
C ASN A 177 37.88 -7.64 23.26
N PHE A 178 37.78 -7.44 21.93
CA PHE A 178 38.81 -7.89 21.00
C PHE A 178 40.12 -7.10 21.16
N ILE A 179 40.04 -5.78 21.37
CA ILE A 179 41.21 -4.94 21.63
C ILE A 179 41.90 -5.35 22.95
N ASP A 180 41.11 -5.67 23.98
CA ASP A 180 41.64 -6.01 25.31
C ASP A 180 42.19 -7.44 25.40
N THR A 181 41.49 -8.43 24.82
CA THR A 181 41.81 -9.86 25.01
C THR A 181 42.31 -10.58 23.76
N GLY A 182 42.21 -9.97 22.57
CA GLY A 182 42.59 -10.59 21.30
C GLY A 182 41.65 -11.69 20.81
N GLU A 183 40.60 -12.04 21.58
CA GLU A 183 39.64 -13.10 21.22
C GLU A 183 38.22 -12.70 21.64
N ILE A 184 37.21 -13.17 20.89
CA ILE A 184 35.80 -12.97 21.24
C ILE A 184 35.20 -14.29 21.71
N LYS A 185 34.56 -14.27 22.89
CA LYS A 185 33.97 -15.47 23.49
C LYS A 185 32.74 -15.93 22.70
N ASN A 186 32.55 -17.25 22.60
CA ASN A 186 31.37 -17.83 21.91
C ASN A 186 30.04 -17.29 22.43
N ILE A 187 29.92 -16.99 23.72
CA ILE A 187 28.70 -16.43 24.34
C ILE A 187 28.36 -15.06 23.73
N GLU A 188 29.36 -14.24 23.41
CA GLU A 188 29.15 -12.93 22.79
C GLU A 188 28.74 -13.08 21.33
N ILE A 189 29.39 -13.98 20.59
CA ILE A 189 29.01 -14.31 19.21
C ILE A 189 27.56 -14.78 19.15
N SER A 190 27.14 -15.68 20.05
CA SER A 190 25.75 -16.16 20.12
C SER A 190 24.76 -15.02 20.41
N LYS A 191 25.12 -14.04 21.24
CA LYS A 191 24.29 -12.84 21.49
C LYS A 191 24.20 -11.94 20.26
N LEU A 192 25.29 -11.78 19.50
CA LEU A 192 25.31 -11.00 18.26
C LEU A 192 24.44 -11.66 17.18
N ILE A 193 24.47 -12.97 17.07
CA ILE A 193 23.60 -13.73 16.17
C ILE A 193 22.14 -13.57 16.60
N LYS A 194 21.86 -13.73 17.89
CA LYS A 194 20.51 -13.57 18.45
C LYS A 194 19.95 -12.16 18.26
N SER A 195 20.79 -11.14 18.30
CA SER A 195 20.40 -9.75 18.02
C SER A 195 20.43 -9.38 16.53
N ARG A 196 20.67 -10.36 15.63
CA ARG A 196 20.75 -10.19 14.17
C ARG A 196 21.78 -9.15 13.73
N LYS A 197 22.91 -9.05 14.46
CA LYS A 197 24.07 -8.24 14.06
C LYS A 197 25.10 -9.05 13.28
N VAL A 198 25.21 -10.34 13.59
CA VAL A 198 26.11 -11.29 12.92
C VAL A 198 25.28 -12.39 12.28
N PHE A 199 25.59 -12.73 11.02
CA PHE A 199 24.93 -13.76 10.24
C PHE A 199 25.97 -14.80 9.79
N PRO A 200 26.03 -15.95 10.47
CA PRO A 200 27.02 -16.98 10.19
C PRO A 200 26.80 -17.60 8.81
N CYS A 201 27.80 -17.52 7.95
CA CYS A 201 27.80 -18.07 6.60
C CYS A 201 28.68 -19.33 6.55
N PHE A 202 28.10 -20.43 6.07
CA PHE A 202 28.78 -21.70 5.86
C PHE A 202 28.64 -22.12 4.40
N PHE A 203 29.71 -22.64 3.83
CA PHE A 203 29.80 -23.11 2.45
C PHE A 203 29.87 -24.64 2.42
N GLY A 204 29.15 -25.22 1.46
CA GLY A 204 29.21 -26.66 1.26
C GLY A 204 28.39 -27.18 0.10
N SER A 205 28.30 -28.51 0.04
CA SER A 205 27.44 -29.22 -0.88
C SER A 205 26.67 -30.28 -0.10
N ALA A 206 25.37 -30.03 0.11
CA ALA A 206 24.49 -30.99 0.76
C ALA A 206 24.45 -32.32 -0.02
N LEU A 207 24.47 -32.26 -1.35
CA LEU A 207 24.47 -33.44 -2.22
C LEU A 207 25.69 -34.35 -1.97
N LYS A 208 26.86 -33.77 -1.71
CA LYS A 208 28.11 -34.49 -1.42
C LYS A 208 28.39 -34.68 0.07
N LEU A 209 27.51 -34.20 0.95
CA LEU A 209 27.69 -34.16 2.41
C LEU A 209 28.92 -33.33 2.86
N GLU A 210 29.37 -32.40 2.03
CA GLU A 210 30.52 -31.52 2.32
C GLU A 210 30.03 -30.26 3.06
N GLY A 211 30.70 -29.89 4.16
CA GLY A 211 30.37 -28.71 4.99
C GLY A 211 29.14 -28.85 5.90
N VAL A 212 28.32 -29.90 5.74
CA VAL A 212 27.08 -30.07 6.52
C VAL A 212 27.35 -30.39 8.00
N LEU A 213 28.38 -31.20 8.30
CA LEU A 213 28.74 -31.51 9.69
C LEU A 213 29.25 -30.27 10.45
N GLU A 214 30.09 -29.47 9.80
CA GLU A 214 30.59 -28.21 10.34
C GLU A 214 29.44 -27.23 10.57
N PHE A 215 28.48 -27.19 9.66
CA PHE A 215 27.27 -26.39 9.77
C PHE A 215 26.41 -26.79 10.99
N ILE A 216 26.12 -28.09 11.18
CA ILE A 216 25.38 -28.57 12.35
C ILE A 216 26.13 -28.26 13.64
N GLY A 217 27.46 -28.47 13.66
CA GLY A 217 28.30 -28.11 14.81
C GLY A 217 28.26 -26.61 15.11
N GLY A 218 28.28 -25.77 14.08
CA GLY A 218 28.10 -24.32 14.19
C GLY A 218 26.75 -23.93 14.81
N ILE A 219 25.66 -24.54 14.36
CA ILE A 219 24.33 -24.34 14.95
C ILE A 219 24.35 -24.71 16.43
N VAL A 220 24.88 -25.88 16.81
CA VAL A 220 24.91 -26.32 18.21
C VAL A 220 25.74 -25.38 19.09
N LYS A 221 26.89 -24.93 18.59
CA LYS A 221 27.84 -24.05 19.29
C LYS A 221 27.34 -22.62 19.48
N TYR A 222 26.77 -22.02 18.44
CA TYR A 222 26.46 -20.58 18.39
C TYR A 222 24.99 -20.22 18.64
N THR A 223 24.14 -21.21 18.90
CA THR A 223 22.76 -20.96 19.33
C THR A 223 22.66 -20.82 20.85
N GLU A 224 21.69 -20.06 21.34
CA GLU A 224 21.30 -20.02 22.75
C GLU A 224 19.93 -20.66 22.98
N LYS A 225 19.73 -21.29 24.14
CA LYS A 225 18.41 -21.75 24.56
C LYS A 225 17.52 -20.52 24.85
N PRO A 226 16.31 -20.43 24.28
CA PRO A 226 15.36 -19.39 24.65
C PRO A 226 14.94 -19.49 26.12
N LEU A 227 14.74 -18.33 26.76
CA LEU A 227 14.24 -18.25 28.14
C LEU A 227 12.73 -18.24 28.11
N TYR A 228 12.11 -19.28 28.65
CA TYR A 228 10.65 -19.42 28.69
C TYR A 228 10.10 -19.12 30.10
N PRO A 229 8.97 -18.41 30.20
CA PRO A 229 8.26 -18.21 31.46
C PRO A 229 7.73 -19.53 32.05
N LYS A 230 7.45 -19.50 33.36
CA LYS A 230 6.92 -20.67 34.09
C LYS A 230 5.42 -20.90 33.84
N GLU A 231 4.69 -19.83 33.50
CA GLU A 231 3.27 -19.91 33.17
C GLU A 231 3.05 -20.53 31.80
N PHE A 232 1.93 -21.22 31.62
CA PHE A 232 1.62 -21.91 30.39
C PHE A 232 1.38 -20.92 29.25
N GLY A 233 2.14 -21.09 28.16
CA GLY A 233 1.98 -20.36 26.91
C GLY A 233 2.14 -21.32 25.75
N ALA A 234 1.26 -21.24 24.76
CA ALA A 234 1.38 -21.99 23.52
C ALA A 234 0.90 -21.17 22.33
N LYS A 235 1.52 -21.41 21.18
CA LYS A 235 1.22 -20.72 19.93
C LYS A 235 0.85 -21.72 18.86
N VAL A 236 -0.37 -21.62 18.34
CA VAL A 236 -0.87 -22.46 17.24
C VAL A 236 -0.38 -21.87 15.92
N PHE A 237 0.19 -22.69 15.05
CA PHE A 237 0.71 -22.22 13.76
C PHE A 237 0.19 -23.01 12.55
N LYS A 238 -0.24 -24.26 12.76
CA LYS A 238 -0.76 -25.12 11.69
C LYS A 238 -1.91 -25.99 12.21
N ILE A 239 -2.91 -26.18 11.36
CA ILE A 239 -3.98 -27.15 11.55
C ILE A 239 -3.91 -28.12 10.38
N SER A 240 -4.08 -29.40 10.66
CA SER A 240 -4.24 -30.42 9.63
C SER A 240 -5.19 -31.50 10.12
N ARG A 241 -5.51 -32.47 9.26
CA ARG A 241 -6.23 -33.68 9.65
C ARG A 241 -5.37 -34.92 9.41
N ASP A 242 -5.62 -35.98 10.17
CA ASP A 242 -5.04 -37.30 9.91
C ASP A 242 -5.86 -38.09 8.88
N ASP A 243 -5.36 -39.26 8.45
CA ASP A 243 -6.04 -40.13 7.48
C ASP A 243 -7.43 -40.62 7.95
N GLN A 244 -7.73 -40.50 9.24
CA GLN A 244 -9.02 -40.85 9.84
C GLN A 244 -9.96 -39.63 9.94
N GLY A 245 -9.51 -38.45 9.51
CA GLY A 245 -10.24 -37.19 9.58
C GLY A 245 -10.19 -36.51 10.95
N ASN A 246 -9.36 -37.00 11.89
CA ASN A 246 -9.21 -36.34 13.18
C ASN A 246 -8.40 -35.06 13.02
N ARG A 247 -8.92 -33.99 13.61
CA ARG A 247 -8.27 -32.68 13.63
C ARG A 247 -7.01 -32.68 14.49
N LEU A 248 -5.91 -32.21 13.90
CA LEU A 248 -4.59 -32.06 14.49
C LEU A 248 -4.25 -30.58 14.62
N THR A 249 -3.97 -30.12 15.83
CA THR A 249 -3.50 -28.74 16.09
C THR A 249 -2.01 -28.74 16.39
N PHE A 250 -1.21 -28.14 15.53
CA PHE A 250 0.23 -27.98 15.71
C PHE A 250 0.49 -26.69 16.48
N MET A 251 1.23 -26.81 17.58
CA MET A 251 1.56 -25.69 18.43
C MET A 251 2.99 -25.78 18.98
N LYS A 252 3.59 -24.62 19.23
CA LYS A 252 4.81 -24.50 20.01
C LYS A 252 4.47 -24.12 21.43
N ILE A 253 5.02 -24.85 22.40
CA ILE A 253 4.92 -24.48 23.81
C ILE A 253 5.96 -23.40 24.10
N THR A 254 5.55 -22.21 24.49
CA THR A 254 6.41 -21.06 24.75
C THR A 254 6.52 -20.74 26.24
N GLY A 255 5.76 -21.43 27.10
CA GLY A 255 5.84 -21.26 28.54
C GLY A 255 5.28 -22.47 29.29
N GLY A 256 5.85 -22.76 30.46
CA GLY A 256 5.39 -23.86 31.32
C GLY A 256 5.46 -25.24 30.66
N SER A 257 4.42 -26.06 30.89
CA SER A 257 4.26 -27.36 30.26
C SER A 257 2.78 -27.68 29.99
N LEU A 258 2.53 -28.43 28.92
CA LEU A 258 1.21 -28.95 28.55
C LEU A 258 1.10 -30.42 28.93
N LYS A 259 0.10 -30.78 29.73
CA LYS A 259 -0.21 -32.17 30.08
C LYS A 259 -1.49 -32.63 29.40
N VAL A 260 -1.57 -33.92 29.11
CA VAL A 260 -2.78 -34.57 28.60
C VAL A 260 -3.95 -34.36 29.57
N LYS A 261 -5.17 -34.18 29.04
CA LYS A 261 -6.44 -33.88 29.75
C LYS A 261 -6.56 -32.49 30.39
N ILE A 262 -5.59 -31.60 30.21
CA ILE A 262 -5.75 -30.19 30.58
C ILE A 262 -6.81 -29.54 29.67
N ALA A 263 -7.66 -28.71 30.27
CA ALA A 263 -8.57 -27.85 29.55
C ALA A 263 -7.85 -26.57 29.13
N LEU A 264 -7.88 -26.26 27.83
CA LEU A 264 -7.33 -25.06 27.23
C LEU A 264 -8.47 -24.09 26.94
N THR A 265 -8.19 -22.79 27.04
CA THR A 265 -9.16 -21.73 26.80
C THR A 265 -8.53 -20.54 26.08
N ASN A 266 -9.35 -19.84 25.30
CA ASN A 266 -8.98 -18.63 24.57
C ASN A 266 -9.40 -17.32 25.30
N LYS A 267 -9.45 -17.33 26.65
CA LYS A 267 -9.88 -16.15 27.44
C LYS A 267 -8.90 -14.97 27.42
N ASN A 268 -7.65 -15.19 27.06
CA ASN A 268 -6.56 -14.23 27.24
C ASN A 268 -6.13 -13.53 25.94
N THR A 269 -6.81 -13.75 24.81
CA THR A 269 -6.46 -13.02 23.58
C THR A 269 -6.97 -11.58 23.65
N ASP A 270 -6.07 -10.62 23.45
CA ASP A 270 -6.33 -9.17 23.29
C ASP A 270 -7.19 -8.81 22.06
N LEU A 271 -7.88 -9.80 21.46
CA LEU A 271 -8.87 -9.58 20.44
C LEU A 271 -10.07 -8.89 21.09
N LYS A 272 -10.14 -7.55 20.93
CA LYS A 272 -11.28 -6.70 21.33
C LYS A 272 -12.64 -7.18 20.79
N ASP A 273 -12.64 -8.11 19.82
CA ASP A 273 -13.82 -8.79 19.26
C ASP A 273 -14.34 -9.98 20.08
N SER A 274 -13.65 -10.41 21.14
CA SER A 274 -13.86 -11.73 21.77
C SER A 274 -14.84 -11.76 22.94
N PHE A 275 -15.78 -10.82 23.06
CA PHE A 275 -16.83 -10.94 24.08
C PHE A 275 -17.81 -12.10 23.80
N TYR A 276 -17.80 -12.69 22.59
CA TYR A 276 -18.84 -13.63 22.16
C TYR A 276 -18.41 -15.09 21.92
N ASN A 277 -17.12 -15.47 21.98
CA ASN A 277 -16.69 -16.84 21.62
C ASN A 277 -15.57 -17.44 22.52
N ILE A 278 -15.67 -17.24 23.83
CA ILE A 278 -14.81 -17.95 24.78
C ILE A 278 -15.13 -19.45 24.75
N TRP A 279 -14.13 -20.28 24.49
CA TRP A 279 -14.26 -21.74 24.55
C TRP A 279 -13.31 -22.36 25.57
N GLU A 280 -13.67 -23.57 26.02
CA GLU A 280 -12.86 -24.41 26.89
C GLU A 280 -12.92 -25.85 26.38
N GLU A 281 -11.79 -26.37 25.89
CA GLU A 281 -11.70 -27.71 25.29
C GLU A 281 -10.53 -28.49 25.88
N LYS A 282 -10.68 -29.82 25.96
CA LYS A 282 -9.69 -30.70 26.60
C LYS A 282 -8.74 -31.32 25.58
N VAL A 283 -7.46 -31.37 25.97
CA VAL A 283 -6.42 -32.09 25.23
C VAL A 283 -6.59 -33.59 25.41
N ASN A 284 -6.89 -34.32 24.33
CA ASN A 284 -7.04 -35.77 24.39
C ASN A 284 -5.69 -36.50 24.34
N GLN A 285 -4.83 -36.12 23.40
CA GLN A 285 -3.52 -36.72 23.20
C GLN A 285 -2.53 -35.66 22.72
N ILE A 286 -1.28 -35.78 23.17
CA ILE A 286 -0.15 -35.00 22.68
C ILE A 286 0.75 -35.94 21.87
N ARG A 287 1.09 -35.54 20.64
CA ARG A 287 1.91 -36.30 19.69
C ARG A 287 3.10 -35.45 19.25
N ILE A 288 4.30 -36.05 19.20
CA ILE A 288 5.48 -35.43 18.59
C ILE A 288 5.73 -36.14 17.26
N TYR A 289 5.62 -35.40 16.15
CA TYR A 289 5.87 -35.95 14.81
C TYR A 289 7.34 -35.84 14.42
N SER A 290 7.81 -36.83 13.67
CA SER A 290 9.08 -36.84 12.96
C SER A 290 8.84 -37.50 11.61
N GLY A 291 8.69 -36.70 10.55
CA GLY A 291 8.18 -37.16 9.26
C GLY A 291 6.77 -37.73 9.40
N GLN A 292 6.51 -38.92 8.87
CA GLN A 292 5.21 -39.60 8.97
C GLN A 292 4.97 -40.30 10.32
N LYS A 293 6.01 -40.51 11.13
CA LYS A 293 5.89 -41.23 12.41
C LYS A 293 5.61 -40.25 13.54
N PHE A 294 4.80 -40.66 14.51
CA PHE A 294 4.56 -39.89 15.72
C PHE A 294 4.81 -40.71 16.99
N GLU A 295 5.24 -40.02 18.03
CA GLU A 295 5.41 -40.57 19.38
C GLU A 295 4.41 -39.89 20.32
N PRO A 296 3.52 -40.64 21.00
CA PRO A 296 2.60 -40.07 21.97
C PRO A 296 3.33 -39.75 23.28
N VAL A 297 3.15 -38.54 23.79
CA VAL A 297 3.76 -38.07 25.04
C VAL A 297 2.70 -37.63 26.04
N SER A 298 3.00 -37.79 27.34
CA SER A 298 2.11 -37.37 28.43
C SER A 298 2.22 -35.89 28.77
N GLU A 299 3.38 -35.30 28.50
CA GLU A 299 3.70 -33.91 28.82
C GLU A 299 4.64 -33.32 27.76
N ALA A 300 4.37 -32.09 27.32
CA ALA A 300 5.22 -31.31 26.44
C ALA A 300 5.73 -30.05 27.17
N GLU A 301 7.04 -29.89 27.24
CA GLU A 301 7.69 -28.74 27.90
C GLU A 301 7.88 -27.56 26.94
N ALA A 302 8.04 -26.37 27.50
CA ALA A 302 8.41 -25.17 26.74
C ALA A 302 9.66 -25.37 25.86
N GLY A 303 9.57 -24.84 24.64
CA GLY A 303 10.53 -25.00 23.55
C GLY A 303 10.31 -26.22 22.67
N SER A 304 9.26 -27.01 22.93
CA SER A 304 8.91 -28.18 22.12
C SER A 304 7.76 -27.85 21.17
N ILE A 305 7.81 -28.40 19.95
CA ILE A 305 6.65 -28.44 19.05
C ILE A 305 5.88 -29.72 19.30
N CYS A 306 4.58 -29.60 19.51
CA CYS A 306 3.70 -30.72 19.72
C CYS A 306 2.41 -30.58 18.92
N VAL A 307 1.80 -31.73 18.65
CA VAL A 307 0.51 -31.83 17.98
C VAL A 307 -0.51 -32.36 18.96
N VAL A 308 -1.63 -31.65 19.05
CA VAL A 308 -2.70 -31.93 19.99
C VAL A 308 -3.95 -32.38 19.25
N THR A 309 -4.64 -33.38 19.81
CA THR A 309 -5.98 -33.80 19.38
C THR A 309 -7.04 -33.42 20.40
N GLY A 310 -8.28 -33.25 19.95
CA GLY A 310 -9.45 -32.93 20.79
C GLY A 310 -9.85 -31.46 20.80
N LEU A 311 -9.06 -30.58 20.17
CA LEU A 311 -9.41 -29.18 19.97
C LEU A 311 -10.15 -29.02 18.64
N THR A 312 -11.28 -28.33 18.63
CA THR A 312 -12.09 -28.06 17.44
C THR A 312 -12.12 -26.59 17.06
N LYS A 313 -11.96 -25.68 18.03
CA LYS A 313 -12.13 -24.24 17.81
C LYS A 313 -10.85 -23.44 17.62
N THR A 314 -9.68 -24.09 17.65
CA THR A 314 -8.40 -23.39 17.48
C THR A 314 -8.20 -22.83 16.08
N ARG A 315 -7.41 -21.78 15.91
CA ARG A 315 -7.06 -21.19 14.60
C ARG A 315 -5.54 -21.02 14.46
N PRO A 316 -4.98 -21.04 13.23
CA PRO A 316 -3.57 -20.74 13.03
C PRO A 316 -3.29 -19.28 13.43
N GLY A 317 -2.18 -19.05 14.11
CA GLY A 317 -1.81 -17.74 14.66
C GLY A 317 -2.36 -17.43 16.06
N GLU A 318 -3.27 -18.26 16.59
CA GLU A 318 -3.87 -18.10 17.92
C GLU A 318 -2.85 -18.38 19.05
N GLY A 319 -2.81 -17.47 20.03
CA GLY A 319 -2.06 -17.63 21.28
C GLY A 319 -2.96 -18.22 22.37
N LEU A 320 -2.44 -19.20 23.11
CA LEU A 320 -3.10 -19.85 24.23
C LEU A 320 -2.33 -19.58 25.52
N GLY A 321 -3.04 -19.37 26.63
CA GLY A 321 -2.43 -19.09 27.93
C GLY A 321 -1.93 -17.64 28.04
N ILE A 322 -0.64 -17.46 28.29
CA ILE A 322 0.01 -16.12 28.35
C ILE A 322 0.40 -15.57 26.98
N GLU A 323 0.37 -16.39 25.93
CA GLU A 323 0.76 -15.95 24.59
C GLU A 323 -0.31 -15.09 23.95
N SER A 324 0.13 -13.99 23.33
CA SER A 324 -0.75 -13.14 22.53
C SER A 324 -0.99 -13.76 21.16
N ALA A 325 -2.13 -13.41 20.56
CA ALA A 325 -2.39 -13.73 19.17
C ALA A 325 -1.38 -13.02 18.25
N SER A 326 -1.04 -13.68 17.15
CA SER A 326 -0.07 -13.14 16.19
C SER A 326 -0.63 -11.96 15.42
N SER A 327 0.24 -11.07 14.96
CA SER A 327 -0.10 -10.08 13.94
C SER A 327 -0.65 -10.76 12.68
N LYS A 328 -1.57 -10.09 11.98
CA LYS A 328 -2.04 -10.54 10.66
C LYS A 328 -0.84 -10.82 9.74
N PRO A 329 -0.89 -11.89 8.92
CA PRO A 329 0.15 -12.16 7.93
C PRO A 329 0.31 -10.94 7.01
N LEU A 330 1.54 -10.65 6.61
CA LEU A 330 1.85 -9.52 5.72
C LEU A 330 1.53 -9.84 4.26
N LEU A 331 1.50 -11.13 3.92
CA LEU A 331 1.17 -11.60 2.60
C LEU A 331 -0.34 -11.85 2.54
N GLU A 332 -1.03 -11.03 1.76
CA GLU A 332 -2.45 -11.21 1.45
C GLU A 332 -2.59 -11.73 0.01
N PRO A 333 -3.54 -12.64 -0.24
CA PRO A 333 -3.85 -13.07 -1.60
C PRO A 333 -4.45 -11.90 -2.40
N VAL A 334 -4.11 -11.85 -3.68
CA VAL A 334 -4.41 -10.70 -4.56
C VAL A 334 -5.47 -11.04 -5.62
N LEU A 335 -5.78 -12.34 -5.75
CA LEU A 335 -6.63 -12.90 -6.79
C LEU A 335 -7.74 -13.73 -6.15
N SER A 336 -8.96 -13.56 -6.63
CA SER A 336 -10.12 -14.39 -6.29
C SER A 336 -10.47 -15.27 -7.47
N TYR A 337 -10.66 -16.56 -7.24
CA TYR A 337 -10.95 -17.56 -8.25
C TYR A 337 -12.31 -18.19 -7.98
N GLN A 338 -13.12 -18.32 -9.03
CA GLN A 338 -14.34 -19.09 -8.97
C GLN A 338 -14.00 -20.59 -8.97
N VAL A 339 -14.60 -21.34 -8.05
CA VAL A 339 -14.56 -22.81 -8.05
C VAL A 339 -15.67 -23.34 -8.95
N ILE A 340 -15.29 -23.93 -10.08
CA ILE A 340 -16.20 -24.59 -11.02
C ILE A 340 -16.36 -26.05 -10.58
N LEU A 341 -17.58 -26.41 -10.18
CA LEU A 341 -17.94 -27.77 -9.78
C LEU A 341 -18.48 -28.56 -10.98
N PRO A 342 -18.25 -29.89 -11.03
CA PRO A 342 -18.77 -30.73 -12.12
C PRO A 342 -20.31 -30.85 -12.07
N GLU A 343 -20.91 -31.13 -13.23
CA GLU A 343 -22.37 -31.25 -13.38
C GLU A 343 -22.97 -32.26 -12.38
N GLY A 344 -23.92 -31.81 -11.56
CA GLY A 344 -24.60 -32.62 -10.55
C GLY A 344 -24.07 -32.47 -9.11
N CYS A 345 -23.04 -31.67 -8.87
CA CYS A 345 -22.57 -31.34 -7.52
C CYS A 345 -23.25 -30.07 -6.99
N ASP A 346 -23.90 -30.13 -5.83
CA ASP A 346 -24.55 -28.96 -5.20
C ASP A 346 -23.50 -28.11 -4.44
N PRO A 347 -23.33 -26.81 -4.77
CA PRO A 347 -22.41 -25.91 -4.08
C PRO A 347 -22.61 -25.87 -2.55
N ARG A 348 -23.85 -26.03 -2.06
CA ARG A 348 -24.14 -26.04 -0.62
C ARG A 348 -23.57 -27.25 0.11
N THR A 349 -23.40 -28.37 -0.58
CA THR A 349 -22.75 -29.57 -0.03
C THR A 349 -21.23 -29.47 -0.08
N MET A 350 -20.71 -28.68 -1.02
CA MET A 350 -19.27 -28.47 -1.19
C MET A 350 -18.71 -27.38 -0.28
N LEU A 351 -19.49 -26.34 0.01
CA LEU A 351 -19.04 -25.22 0.84
C LEU A 351 -18.52 -25.66 2.23
N PRO A 352 -19.18 -26.55 3.00
CA PRO A 352 -18.63 -27.03 4.27
C PRO A 352 -17.32 -27.79 4.09
N LYS A 353 -17.16 -28.59 3.02
CA LYS A 353 -15.94 -29.35 2.72
C LYS A 353 -14.77 -28.43 2.37
N LEU A 354 -15.04 -27.39 1.58
CA LEU A 354 -14.06 -26.36 1.25
C LEU A 354 -13.65 -25.57 2.50
N ARG A 355 -14.61 -25.25 3.38
CA ARG A 355 -14.30 -24.64 4.69
C ARG A 355 -13.40 -25.51 5.56
N GLU A 356 -13.42 -26.84 5.42
CA GLU A 356 -12.43 -27.69 6.09
C GLU A 356 -11.01 -27.47 5.58
N ILE A 357 -10.85 -27.15 4.29
CA ILE A 357 -9.56 -26.76 3.72
C ILE A 357 -9.18 -25.35 4.18
N GLU A 358 -10.15 -24.42 4.22
CA GLU A 358 -9.95 -23.06 4.79
C GLU A 358 -9.51 -23.09 6.26
N GLU A 359 -9.98 -24.06 7.05
CA GLU A 359 -9.50 -24.26 8.43
C GLU A 359 -8.01 -24.61 8.48
N GLU A 360 -7.49 -25.34 7.48
CA GLU A 360 -6.07 -25.71 7.35
C GLU A 360 -5.26 -24.54 6.75
N GLU A 361 -5.83 -23.84 5.77
CA GLU A 361 -5.28 -22.66 5.10
C GLU A 361 -6.25 -21.47 5.12
N PRO A 362 -6.21 -20.64 6.18
CA PRO A 362 -7.13 -19.51 6.35
C PRO A 362 -7.06 -18.46 5.24
N GLU A 363 -5.92 -18.38 4.56
CA GLU A 363 -5.69 -17.42 3.48
C GLU A 363 -6.46 -17.76 2.20
N LEU A 364 -6.99 -18.98 2.08
CA LEU A 364 -7.86 -19.34 0.95
C LEU A 364 -9.19 -18.57 0.95
N HIS A 365 -9.59 -17.98 2.07
CA HIS A 365 -10.76 -17.10 2.24
C HIS A 365 -11.94 -17.49 1.34
N ILE A 366 -12.68 -18.51 1.78
CA ILE A 366 -13.71 -19.14 0.95
C ILE A 366 -15.04 -18.44 1.19
N VAL A 367 -15.45 -17.66 0.20
CA VAL A 367 -16.66 -16.84 0.26
C VAL A 367 -17.73 -17.43 -0.65
N TRP A 368 -18.96 -17.48 -0.14
CA TRP A 368 -20.14 -17.76 -0.94
C TRP A 368 -20.70 -16.42 -1.43
N GLU A 369 -20.70 -16.21 -2.74
CA GLU A 369 -21.26 -15.01 -3.35
C GLU A 369 -22.75 -15.25 -3.63
N GLU A 370 -23.63 -14.62 -2.86
CA GLU A 370 -25.08 -14.86 -2.93
C GLU A 370 -25.70 -14.40 -4.26
N ASN A 371 -25.15 -13.33 -4.85
CA ASN A 371 -25.66 -12.74 -6.09
C ASN A 371 -25.38 -13.61 -7.31
N LEU A 372 -24.18 -14.19 -7.37
CA LEU A 372 -23.75 -15.05 -8.48
C LEU A 372 -24.07 -16.53 -8.22
N GLN A 373 -24.37 -16.90 -6.97
CA GLN A 373 -24.50 -18.28 -6.50
C GLN A 373 -23.24 -19.12 -6.74
N GLU A 374 -22.09 -18.50 -6.48
CA GLU A 374 -20.77 -19.06 -6.78
C GLU A 374 -19.90 -19.14 -5.53
N ILE A 375 -18.96 -20.09 -5.53
CA ILE A 375 -17.93 -20.19 -4.50
C ILE A 375 -16.68 -19.50 -5.02
N GLN A 376 -16.22 -18.48 -4.29
CA GLN A 376 -14.99 -17.77 -4.55
C GLN A 376 -13.91 -18.18 -3.54
N VAL A 377 -12.68 -18.34 -4.03
CA VAL A 377 -11.50 -18.72 -3.25
C VAL A 377 -10.35 -17.78 -3.59
N GLN A 378 -9.67 -17.26 -2.59
CA GLN A 378 -8.50 -16.40 -2.79
C GLN A 378 -7.23 -17.24 -2.90
N ILE A 379 -6.42 -17.03 -3.94
CA ILE A 379 -5.27 -17.89 -4.26
C ILE A 379 -4.08 -17.02 -4.66
N MET A 380 -2.86 -17.41 -4.25
CA MET A 380 -1.64 -16.66 -4.52
C MET A 380 -1.05 -16.90 -5.93
N GLY A 381 -1.26 -18.09 -6.52
CA GLY A 381 -0.71 -18.44 -7.83
C GLY A 381 -1.22 -19.76 -8.41
N GLU A 382 -0.81 -20.08 -9.64
CA GLU A 382 -1.31 -21.24 -10.40
C GLU A 382 -0.92 -22.59 -9.80
N VAL A 383 0.23 -22.69 -9.13
CA VAL A 383 0.67 -23.96 -8.53
C VAL A 383 -0.26 -24.31 -7.37
N GLN A 384 -0.71 -23.32 -6.61
CA GLN A 384 -1.71 -23.51 -5.55
C GLN A 384 -3.06 -23.97 -6.11
N ILE A 385 -3.48 -23.52 -7.30
CA ILE A 385 -4.69 -24.02 -7.97
C ILE A 385 -4.59 -25.52 -8.24
N GLU A 386 -3.51 -25.97 -8.87
CA GLU A 386 -3.29 -27.39 -9.20
C GLU A 386 -3.28 -28.27 -7.95
N ILE A 387 -2.66 -27.77 -6.87
CA ILE A 387 -2.63 -28.48 -5.59
C ILE A 387 -4.01 -28.53 -4.96
N LEU A 388 -4.76 -27.42 -4.97
CA LEU A 388 -6.11 -27.39 -4.43
C LEU A 388 -7.03 -28.34 -5.22
N GLN A 389 -6.91 -28.40 -6.55
CA GLN A 389 -7.59 -29.39 -7.40
C GLN A 389 -7.24 -30.82 -6.97
N SER A 390 -5.96 -31.11 -6.75
CA SER A 390 -5.51 -32.43 -6.31
C SER A 390 -6.01 -32.79 -4.90
N ILE A 391 -5.98 -31.84 -3.96
CA ILE A 391 -6.49 -32.05 -2.60
C ILE A 391 -8.00 -32.34 -2.64
N ILE A 392 -8.77 -31.55 -3.41
CA ILE A 392 -10.22 -31.74 -3.57
C ILE A 392 -10.51 -33.12 -4.19
N LYS A 393 -9.73 -33.51 -5.20
CA LYS A 393 -9.86 -34.81 -5.86
C LYS A 393 -9.51 -35.97 -4.93
N GLU A 394 -8.41 -35.90 -4.19
CA GLU A 394 -7.97 -36.98 -3.30
C GLU A 394 -8.86 -37.13 -2.06
N ARG A 395 -9.30 -36.02 -1.44
CA ARG A 395 -10.10 -36.06 -0.21
C ARG A 395 -11.59 -36.24 -0.47
N PHE A 396 -12.13 -35.60 -1.50
CA PHE A 396 -13.57 -35.56 -1.74
C PHE A 396 -14.02 -36.28 -3.01
N ASN A 397 -13.08 -36.77 -3.84
CA ASN A 397 -13.34 -37.45 -5.11
C ASN A 397 -14.19 -36.60 -6.07
N ILE A 398 -13.88 -35.29 -6.13
CA ILE A 398 -14.53 -34.31 -6.99
C ILE A 398 -13.46 -33.69 -7.91
N ASP A 399 -13.73 -33.65 -9.20
CA ASP A 399 -12.89 -32.93 -10.17
C ASP A 399 -13.36 -31.47 -10.24
N ALA A 400 -12.80 -30.62 -9.38
CA ALA A 400 -13.06 -29.18 -9.41
C ALA A 400 -12.14 -28.48 -10.43
N ALA A 401 -12.68 -27.52 -11.17
CA ALA A 401 -11.92 -26.61 -12.01
C ALA A 401 -11.93 -25.19 -11.42
N PHE A 402 -11.03 -24.34 -11.87
CA PHE A 402 -10.95 -22.93 -11.45
C PHE A 402 -10.93 -22.07 -12.70
N ASP A 403 -11.68 -20.96 -12.69
CA ASP A 403 -11.67 -20.00 -13.80
C ASP A 403 -10.42 -19.09 -13.76
N SER A 404 -10.28 -18.16 -14.69
CA SER A 404 -9.18 -17.20 -14.80
C SER A 404 -9.05 -16.21 -13.62
N GLY A 405 -10.04 -16.16 -12.73
CA GLY A 405 -10.04 -15.39 -11.48
C GLY A 405 -10.31 -13.88 -11.66
N SER A 406 -11.19 -13.32 -10.83
CA SER A 406 -11.43 -11.89 -10.71
C SER A 406 -10.38 -11.23 -9.81
N ILE A 407 -9.90 -10.04 -10.17
CA ILE A 407 -9.01 -9.27 -9.29
C ILE A 407 -9.81 -8.78 -8.08
N LEU A 408 -9.20 -8.78 -6.90
CA LEU A 408 -9.75 -8.03 -5.77
C LEU A 408 -9.47 -6.54 -5.97
N TYR A 409 -10.40 -5.82 -6.58
CA TYR A 409 -10.32 -4.36 -6.64
C TYR A 409 -10.68 -3.75 -5.28
N LYS A 410 -10.16 -2.55 -5.01
CA LYS A 410 -10.56 -1.72 -3.87
C LYS A 410 -11.05 -0.37 -4.39
N GLU A 411 -11.79 0.37 -3.59
CA GLU A 411 -12.24 1.72 -3.96
C GLU A 411 -11.72 2.76 -2.96
N THR A 412 -11.44 3.97 -3.42
CA THR A 412 -11.12 5.12 -2.56
C THR A 412 -11.74 6.39 -3.11
N ILE A 413 -11.67 7.49 -2.36
CA ILE A 413 -12.23 8.80 -2.75
C ILE A 413 -11.10 9.79 -3.03
N LEU A 414 -11.33 10.75 -3.94
CA LEU A 414 -10.38 11.84 -4.22
C LEU A 414 -10.70 13.14 -3.50
N ASN A 415 -11.98 13.37 -3.16
CA ASN A 415 -12.48 14.60 -2.58
C ASN A 415 -12.98 14.40 -1.14
N THR A 416 -13.02 15.47 -0.35
CA THR A 416 -13.58 15.42 1.01
C THR A 416 -15.09 15.61 0.96
N VAL A 417 -15.85 14.69 1.57
CA VAL A 417 -17.31 14.71 1.56
C VAL A 417 -17.91 14.53 2.95
N GLU A 418 -19.10 15.11 3.17
CA GLU A 418 -19.91 14.89 4.38
C GLU A 418 -21.05 13.92 4.06
N GLY A 419 -20.95 12.71 4.58
CA GLY A 419 -21.96 11.66 4.53
C GLY A 419 -22.95 11.77 5.68
N VAL A 420 -24.24 11.70 5.39
CA VAL A 420 -25.31 11.85 6.38
C VAL A 420 -26.25 10.66 6.32
N GLY A 421 -26.50 10.05 7.48
CA GLY A 421 -27.41 8.93 7.63
C GLY A 421 -28.45 9.22 8.69
N HIS A 422 -29.72 9.14 8.30
CA HIS A 422 -30.87 9.28 9.20
C HIS A 422 -31.69 7.99 9.22
N PHE A 423 -32.05 7.53 10.41
CA PHE A 423 -32.86 6.33 10.58
C PHE A 423 -33.96 6.54 11.63
N GLU A 424 -35.21 6.56 11.16
CA GLU A 424 -36.42 6.75 11.97
C GLU A 424 -37.60 5.89 11.49
N PRO A 425 -37.64 4.58 11.80
CA PRO A 425 -38.74 3.70 11.38
C PRO A 425 -40.07 3.97 12.10
N LEU A 426 -40.14 3.98 13.44
CA LEU A 426 -41.36 4.25 14.24
C LEU A 426 -41.02 4.68 15.68
N ARG A 427 -40.93 5.98 15.96
CA ARG A 427 -40.51 6.54 17.27
C ARG A 427 -39.08 6.18 17.69
N HIS A 428 -38.21 5.87 16.74
CA HIS A 428 -36.77 5.73 16.94
C HIS A 428 -36.07 6.88 16.22
N TYR A 429 -34.97 7.43 16.75
CA TYR A 429 -34.27 8.54 16.09
C TYR A 429 -32.77 8.40 16.26
N SER A 430 -32.07 8.28 15.15
CA SER A 430 -30.61 8.36 15.07
C SER A 430 -30.20 9.13 13.81
N GLU A 431 -29.30 10.10 14.01
CA GLU A 431 -28.72 10.90 12.93
C GLU A 431 -27.21 10.92 13.12
N VAL A 432 -26.46 10.61 12.07
CA VAL A 432 -24.99 10.51 12.07
C VAL A 432 -24.41 11.26 10.88
N HIS A 433 -23.45 12.13 11.14
CA HIS A 433 -22.69 12.87 10.12
C HIS A 433 -21.23 12.45 10.17
N LEU A 434 -20.76 11.92 9.04
CA LEU A 434 -19.39 11.44 8.85
C LEU A 434 -18.69 12.32 7.82
N LEU A 435 -17.54 12.87 8.18
CA LEU A 435 -16.63 13.50 7.23
C LEU A 435 -15.68 12.44 6.70
N MET A 436 -15.68 12.23 5.39
CA MET A 436 -14.79 11.29 4.71
C MET A 436 -13.74 12.07 3.94
N GLU A 437 -12.49 11.84 4.27
CA GLU A 437 -11.31 12.48 3.68
C GLU A 437 -10.45 11.41 2.97
N PRO A 438 -9.80 11.73 1.85
CA PRO A 438 -8.81 10.85 1.24
C PRO A 438 -7.63 10.64 2.19
N GLY A 439 -7.19 9.39 2.33
CA GLY A 439 -6.02 8.99 3.11
C GLY A 439 -4.76 8.84 2.25
N GLU A 440 -3.62 8.58 2.91
CA GLU A 440 -2.42 8.15 2.19
C GLU A 440 -2.62 6.74 1.60
N LEU A 441 -2.04 6.46 0.44
CA LEU A 441 -2.15 5.14 -0.20
C LEU A 441 -1.57 4.05 0.71
N GLY A 442 -2.32 2.98 0.91
CA GLY A 442 -1.99 1.88 1.83
C GLY A 442 -2.19 2.20 3.32
N SER A 443 -2.77 3.35 3.66
CA SER A 443 -3.09 3.71 5.06
C SER A 443 -4.32 2.98 5.61
N GLY A 444 -5.12 2.37 4.75
CA GLY A 444 -6.36 1.67 5.11
C GLY A 444 -7.46 2.63 5.59
N LEU A 445 -8.45 2.09 6.31
CA LEU A 445 -9.51 2.90 6.89
C LEU A 445 -9.11 3.40 8.28
N GLN A 446 -9.15 4.72 8.46
CA GLN A 446 -8.87 5.37 9.73
C GLN A 446 -10.13 6.01 10.28
N PHE A 447 -10.53 5.62 11.49
CA PHE A 447 -11.71 6.16 12.14
C PHE A 447 -11.33 7.14 13.25
N SER A 448 -11.93 8.32 13.24
CA SER A 448 -11.69 9.32 14.29
C SER A 448 -12.98 10.04 14.70
N THR A 449 -12.95 10.72 15.84
CA THR A 449 -14.09 11.48 16.36
C THR A 449 -13.70 12.91 16.62
N ASN A 450 -14.45 13.84 16.03
CA ASN A 450 -14.36 15.27 16.27
C ASN A 450 -15.74 15.85 16.62
N CYS A 451 -16.47 15.16 17.51
CA CYS A 451 -17.80 15.56 17.97
C CYS A 451 -17.73 15.99 19.45
N SER A 452 -18.31 17.14 19.79
CA SER A 452 -18.42 17.56 21.20
C SER A 452 -19.32 16.61 21.99
N GLU A 453 -18.98 16.38 23.27
CA GLU A 453 -19.81 15.62 24.22
C GLU A 453 -21.18 16.29 24.47
N ASP A 454 -21.33 17.56 24.09
CA ASP A 454 -22.61 18.30 24.20
C ASP A 454 -23.66 17.86 23.17
N TYR A 455 -23.23 17.36 22.00
CA TYR A 455 -24.13 16.93 20.91
C TYR A 455 -24.44 15.43 20.99
N LEU A 456 -23.44 14.62 21.36
CA LEU A 456 -23.58 13.17 21.46
C LEU A 456 -22.72 12.64 22.61
N GLU A 457 -23.33 11.84 23.49
CA GLU A 457 -22.61 11.23 24.61
C GLU A 457 -21.49 10.30 24.11
N LYS A 458 -20.40 10.23 24.88
CA LYS A 458 -19.20 9.44 24.55
C LYS A 458 -19.48 7.94 24.35
N SER A 459 -20.50 7.40 25.02
CA SER A 459 -20.98 6.02 24.85
C SER A 459 -21.45 5.76 23.41
N TRP A 460 -22.25 6.67 22.86
CA TRP A 460 -22.79 6.59 21.50
C TRP A 460 -21.72 6.86 20.45
N GLN A 461 -20.80 7.80 20.69
CA GLN A 461 -19.65 8.02 19.81
C GLN A 461 -18.81 6.75 19.65
N ARG A 462 -18.52 6.06 20.76
CA ARG A 462 -17.81 4.78 20.74
C ARG A 462 -18.60 3.70 20.00
N LEU A 463 -19.92 3.65 20.18
CA LEU A 463 -20.78 2.69 19.49
C LEU A 463 -20.75 2.88 17.97
N ILE A 464 -20.82 4.12 17.49
CA ILE A 464 -20.72 4.45 16.05
C ILE A 464 -19.36 4.00 15.49
N LEU A 465 -18.26 4.30 16.18
CA LEU A 465 -16.93 3.83 15.78
C LEU A 465 -16.87 2.29 15.72
N THR A 466 -17.41 1.60 16.70
CA THR A 466 -17.46 0.13 16.69
C THR A 466 -18.24 -0.40 15.49
N HIS A 467 -19.36 0.22 15.13
CA HIS A 467 -20.11 -0.20 13.93
C HIS A 467 -19.38 0.12 12.63
N LEU A 468 -18.62 1.22 12.56
CA LEU A 468 -17.75 1.51 11.42
C LEU A 468 -16.67 0.45 11.24
N GLU A 469 -16.11 -0.09 12.34
CA GLU A 469 -15.09 -1.15 12.34
C GLU A 469 -15.68 -2.56 12.13
N GLU A 470 -16.93 -2.81 12.53
CA GLU A 470 -17.57 -4.14 12.49
C GLU A 470 -17.81 -4.65 11.06
N LYS A 471 -18.14 -3.76 10.12
CA LYS A 471 -18.54 -4.14 8.75
C LYS A 471 -17.57 -3.55 7.72
N GLY A 472 -17.08 -4.39 6.81
CA GLY A 472 -16.39 -3.93 5.62
C GLY A 472 -17.37 -3.21 4.69
N HIS A 473 -17.15 -1.91 4.47
CA HIS A 473 -18.04 -1.10 3.64
C HIS A 473 -17.75 -1.35 2.15
N LYS A 474 -18.81 -1.52 1.37
CA LYS A 474 -18.73 -1.67 -0.08
C LYS A 474 -18.73 -0.31 -0.76
N GLY A 475 -17.87 -0.17 -1.76
CA GLY A 475 -17.81 0.93 -2.69
C GLY A 475 -18.99 0.90 -3.67
N ILE A 476 -19.07 1.93 -4.49
CA ILE A 476 -20.24 2.24 -5.32
C ILE A 476 -19.99 1.87 -6.78
N LEU A 477 -18.73 1.87 -7.21
CA LEU A 477 -18.37 1.62 -8.59
C LEU A 477 -18.53 0.13 -8.95
N THR A 478 -17.94 -0.74 -8.15
CA THR A 478 -17.90 -2.19 -8.43
C THR A 478 -18.40 -3.02 -7.25
N GLY A 479 -18.82 -2.37 -6.16
CA GLY A 479 -19.14 -3.05 -4.90
C GLY A 479 -17.91 -3.52 -4.14
N SER A 480 -16.72 -3.07 -4.55
CA SER A 480 -15.42 -3.45 -3.99
C SER A 480 -15.19 -2.81 -2.62
N PRO A 481 -14.41 -3.43 -1.71
CA PRO A 481 -14.17 -2.87 -0.40
C PRO A 481 -13.45 -1.51 -0.48
N ILE A 482 -13.92 -0.54 0.31
CA ILE A 482 -13.28 0.77 0.38
C ILE A 482 -11.99 0.74 1.20
N THR A 483 -11.02 1.59 0.85
CA THR A 483 -9.71 1.68 1.49
C THR A 483 -9.10 3.07 1.39
N ASP A 484 -8.04 3.34 2.16
CA ASP A 484 -7.29 4.60 2.15
C ASP A 484 -8.16 5.83 2.38
N MET A 485 -8.99 5.79 3.41
CA MET A 485 -9.93 6.86 3.76
C MET A 485 -9.92 7.12 5.25
N LYS A 486 -10.03 8.40 5.61
CA LYS A 486 -10.23 8.81 6.99
C LYS A 486 -11.69 9.21 7.19
N ILE A 487 -12.40 8.46 8.02
CA ILE A 487 -13.80 8.69 8.34
C ILE A 487 -13.88 9.28 9.76
N THR A 488 -14.32 10.53 9.84
CA THR A 488 -14.38 11.30 11.08
C THR A 488 -15.83 11.54 11.47
N LEU A 489 -16.24 11.14 12.67
CA LEU A 489 -17.54 11.50 13.23
C LEU A 489 -17.52 12.97 13.65
N VAL A 490 -18.29 13.81 12.96
CA VAL A 490 -18.30 15.27 13.19
C VAL A 490 -19.53 15.72 13.97
N ALA A 491 -20.69 15.13 13.67
CA ALA A 491 -21.93 15.40 14.38
C ALA A 491 -22.80 14.15 14.46
N GLY A 492 -23.66 14.12 15.46
CA GLY A 492 -24.69 13.09 15.58
C GLY A 492 -25.72 13.48 16.63
N ARG A 493 -26.89 12.85 16.58
CA ARG A 493 -27.97 13.14 17.52
C ARG A 493 -28.74 11.87 17.88
N ALA A 494 -28.98 11.72 19.18
CA ALA A 494 -29.80 10.66 19.77
C ALA A 494 -31.04 11.27 20.45
N HIS A 495 -32.13 10.51 20.49
CA HIS A 495 -33.30 10.82 21.31
C HIS A 495 -33.27 10.04 22.64
N LYS A 496 -33.34 10.76 23.78
CA LYS A 496 -33.10 10.25 25.15
C LYS A 496 -33.96 9.07 25.63
N LYS A 497 -35.03 8.71 24.93
CA LYS A 497 -35.98 7.64 25.35
C LYS A 497 -36.24 6.58 24.28
N HIS A 498 -35.70 6.78 23.09
CA HIS A 498 -36.22 6.19 21.87
C HIS A 498 -35.12 5.74 20.92
N THR A 499 -33.84 5.98 21.23
CA THR A 499 -32.73 5.48 20.44
C THR A 499 -32.20 4.19 21.06
N GLU A 500 -32.20 3.13 20.28
CA GLU A 500 -31.56 1.86 20.62
C GLU A 500 -30.22 1.72 19.90
N GLY A 501 -29.37 0.79 20.35
CA GLY A 501 -28.05 0.58 19.73
C GLY A 501 -28.13 0.19 18.25
N GLY A 502 -29.18 -0.55 17.86
CA GLY A 502 -29.41 -0.94 16.46
C GLY A 502 -29.70 0.24 15.52
N ASP A 503 -30.27 1.33 16.03
CA ASP A 503 -30.63 2.50 15.21
C ASP A 503 -29.38 3.26 14.75
N PHE A 504 -28.36 3.35 15.60
CA PHE A 504 -27.09 3.98 15.24
C PHE A 504 -26.30 3.15 14.23
N ARG A 505 -26.40 1.82 14.30
CA ARG A 505 -25.81 0.92 13.31
C ARG A 505 -26.35 1.23 11.91
N GLU A 506 -27.67 1.26 11.78
CA GLU A 506 -28.40 1.54 10.55
C GLU A 506 -28.13 2.96 10.01
N ALA A 507 -28.09 3.98 10.88
CA ALA A 507 -27.75 5.35 10.48
C ALA A 507 -26.29 5.47 10.03
N THR A 508 -25.35 4.80 10.70
CA THR A 508 -23.93 4.84 10.36
C THR A 508 -23.65 4.26 8.98
N TYR A 509 -24.23 3.10 8.65
CA TYR A 509 -24.03 2.47 7.33
C TYR A 509 -24.61 3.32 6.19
N ARG A 510 -25.78 3.94 6.42
CA ARG A 510 -26.36 4.88 5.47
C ARG A 510 -25.52 6.13 5.30
N ALA A 511 -24.93 6.67 6.38
CA ALA A 511 -24.06 7.84 6.32
C ALA A 511 -22.82 7.59 5.46
N VAL A 512 -22.16 6.44 5.64
CA VAL A 512 -21.03 6.03 4.79
C VAL A 512 -21.48 5.90 3.33
N ARG A 513 -22.58 5.17 3.09
CA ARG A 513 -23.06 4.91 1.73
C ARG A 513 -23.48 6.20 0.99
N GLN A 514 -24.21 7.07 1.68
CA GLN A 514 -24.67 8.34 1.14
C GLN A 514 -23.51 9.29 0.83
N GLY A 515 -22.49 9.34 1.69
CA GLY A 515 -21.34 10.20 1.41
C GLY A 515 -20.47 9.63 0.28
N LEU A 516 -20.33 8.30 0.17
CA LEU A 516 -19.67 7.69 -0.99
C LEU A 516 -20.38 8.04 -2.30
N MET A 517 -21.73 8.09 -2.32
CA MET A 517 -22.52 8.46 -3.52
C MET A 517 -22.23 9.89 -3.98
N GLN A 518 -21.78 10.75 -3.07
CA GLN A 518 -21.42 12.14 -3.35
C GLN A 518 -19.91 12.33 -3.57
N ALA A 519 -19.11 11.30 -3.33
CA ALA A 519 -17.67 11.34 -3.47
C ALA A 519 -17.25 11.02 -4.91
N ASP A 520 -16.14 11.62 -5.32
CA ASP A 520 -15.44 11.25 -6.54
C ASP A 520 -14.67 9.96 -6.24
N SER A 521 -15.36 8.83 -6.38
CA SER A 521 -14.81 7.50 -6.12
C SER A 521 -13.94 7.02 -7.28
N ILE A 522 -12.82 6.37 -6.97
CA ILE A 522 -11.92 5.76 -7.95
C ILE A 522 -11.70 4.28 -7.63
N LEU A 523 -11.53 3.48 -8.67
CA LEU A 523 -11.18 2.07 -8.55
C LEU A 523 -9.66 1.93 -8.42
N LEU A 524 -9.24 1.14 -7.45
CA LEU A 524 -7.86 0.75 -7.21
C LEU A 524 -7.69 -0.72 -7.58
N GLU A 525 -6.59 -1.01 -8.26
CA GLU A 525 -6.16 -2.37 -8.54
C GLU A 525 -4.81 -2.65 -7.86
N PRO A 526 -4.50 -3.92 -7.58
CA PRO A 526 -3.22 -4.29 -7.03
C PRO A 526 -2.11 -4.26 -8.10
N TYR A 527 -0.92 -3.82 -7.67
CA TYR A 527 0.28 -3.75 -8.48
C TYR A 527 1.37 -4.68 -7.93
N TYR A 528 2.03 -5.41 -8.82
CA TYR A 528 3.28 -6.10 -8.50
C TYR A 528 4.46 -5.13 -8.63
N GLU A 529 5.42 -5.28 -7.72
CA GLU A 529 6.81 -4.88 -7.93
C GLU A 529 7.55 -6.12 -8.45
N PHE A 530 8.20 -6.02 -9.59
CA PHE A 530 8.85 -7.15 -10.24
C PHE A 530 10.33 -6.91 -10.51
N GLN A 531 11.08 -8.00 -10.57
CA GLN A 531 12.45 -8.08 -11.04
C GLN A 531 12.50 -9.14 -12.14
N LEU A 532 12.86 -8.72 -13.35
CA LEU A 532 12.99 -9.57 -14.51
C LEU A 532 14.47 -9.70 -14.89
N GLU A 533 14.97 -10.92 -14.86
CA GLU A 533 16.32 -11.26 -15.30
C GLU A 533 16.24 -11.84 -16.71
N LEU A 534 16.95 -11.26 -17.66
CA LEU A 534 16.95 -11.74 -19.04
C LEU A 534 18.24 -11.39 -19.79
N PRO A 535 18.57 -12.07 -20.89
CA PRO A 535 19.74 -11.69 -21.69
C PRO A 535 19.63 -10.24 -22.20
N GLU A 536 20.74 -9.50 -22.21
CA GLU A 536 20.79 -8.07 -22.59
C GLU A 536 20.11 -7.81 -23.95
N LYS A 537 20.28 -8.72 -24.90
CA LYS A 537 19.72 -8.64 -26.26
C LYS A 537 18.18 -8.62 -26.29
N MET A 538 17.52 -9.07 -25.23
CA MET A 538 16.07 -9.19 -25.15
C MET A 538 15.42 -8.11 -24.26
N VAL A 539 16.21 -7.21 -23.66
CA VAL A 539 15.73 -6.14 -22.75
C VAL A 539 14.73 -5.22 -23.44
N GLY A 540 15.03 -4.77 -24.66
CA GLY A 540 14.14 -3.88 -25.40
C GLY A 540 12.74 -4.46 -25.60
N ARG A 541 12.65 -5.76 -25.92
CA ARG A 541 11.36 -6.46 -26.05
C ARG A 541 10.63 -6.50 -24.70
N ALA A 542 11.34 -6.88 -23.64
CA ALA A 542 10.75 -6.97 -22.31
C ALA A 542 10.18 -5.62 -21.84
N MET A 543 10.90 -4.52 -22.09
CA MET A 543 10.42 -3.17 -21.78
C MET A 543 9.17 -2.81 -22.57
N THR A 544 9.13 -3.08 -23.87
CA THR A 544 7.94 -2.84 -24.69
C THR A 544 6.74 -3.65 -24.22
N ASP A 545 6.94 -4.90 -23.82
CA ASP A 545 5.87 -5.74 -23.31
C ASP A 545 5.36 -5.21 -21.94
N ILE A 546 6.26 -4.74 -21.06
CA ILE A 546 5.90 -4.10 -19.79
C ILE A 546 5.12 -2.80 -20.00
N GLU A 547 5.56 -1.93 -20.92
CA GLU A 547 4.84 -0.70 -21.25
C GLU A 547 3.43 -0.99 -21.79
N LYS A 548 3.29 -2.00 -22.66
CA LYS A 548 1.96 -2.47 -23.15
C LYS A 548 1.07 -2.99 -22.02
N MET A 549 1.67 -3.54 -20.97
CA MET A 549 0.97 -4.01 -19.78
C MET A 549 0.66 -2.89 -18.77
N ASN A 550 0.87 -1.61 -19.15
CA ASN A 550 0.75 -0.43 -18.29
C ASN A 550 1.67 -0.48 -17.06
N GLY A 551 2.83 -1.12 -17.21
CA GLY A 551 3.86 -1.17 -16.18
C GLY A 551 4.94 -0.11 -16.39
N THR A 552 5.60 0.26 -15.30
CA THR A 552 6.83 1.05 -15.30
C THR A 552 8.02 0.12 -15.09
N CYS A 553 9.14 0.37 -15.77
CA CYS A 553 10.36 -0.40 -15.57
C CYS A 553 11.63 0.43 -15.76
N GLU A 554 12.67 0.03 -15.04
CA GLU A 554 14.01 0.60 -15.07
C GLU A 554 15.05 -0.53 -15.10
N ILE A 555 16.22 -0.25 -15.67
CA ILE A 555 17.33 -1.20 -15.71
C ILE A 555 18.15 -1.04 -14.42
N ALA A 556 18.01 -1.99 -13.49
CA ALA A 556 18.69 -1.94 -12.19
C ALA A 556 20.18 -2.32 -12.26
N GLY A 557 20.57 -3.08 -13.28
CA GLY A 557 21.98 -3.42 -13.49
C GLY A 557 22.23 -4.52 -14.52
N LEU A 558 23.50 -4.68 -14.88
CA LEU A 558 24.00 -5.71 -15.78
C LEU A 558 24.87 -6.71 -14.99
N ASN A 559 24.48 -7.96 -14.99
CA ASN A 559 25.24 -9.08 -14.42
C ASN A 559 25.80 -9.94 -15.58
N GLY A 560 26.93 -9.51 -16.15
CA GLY A 560 27.54 -10.21 -17.29
C GLY A 560 26.70 -10.07 -18.56
N GLU A 561 26.26 -11.19 -19.15
CA GLU A 561 25.38 -11.21 -20.34
C GLU A 561 23.87 -11.08 -20.00
N MET A 562 23.53 -11.04 -18.71
CA MET A 562 22.17 -10.96 -18.20
C MET A 562 21.89 -9.56 -17.62
N ALA A 563 20.81 -8.94 -18.07
CA ALA A 563 20.30 -7.68 -17.54
C ALA A 563 19.21 -7.94 -16.50
N ILE A 564 19.19 -7.09 -15.47
CA ILE A 564 18.16 -7.06 -14.44
C ILE A 564 17.30 -5.82 -14.66
N VAL A 565 16.01 -6.04 -14.94
CA VAL A 565 15.00 -5.01 -15.11
C VAL A 565 14.09 -5.03 -13.89
N THR A 566 13.91 -3.92 -13.21
CA THR A 566 13.01 -3.80 -12.06
C THR A 566 11.88 -2.85 -12.40
N GLY A 567 10.69 -3.08 -11.88
CA GLY A 567 9.54 -2.26 -12.23
C GLY A 567 8.30 -2.51 -11.41
N SER A 568 7.20 -1.86 -11.77
CA SER A 568 5.89 -2.16 -11.23
C SER A 568 4.83 -2.24 -12.31
N ALA A 569 3.90 -3.18 -12.20
CA ALA A 569 2.83 -3.37 -13.19
C ALA A 569 1.54 -3.91 -12.53
N PRO A 570 0.37 -3.69 -13.13
CA PRO A 570 -0.88 -4.27 -12.69
C PRO A 570 -0.82 -5.80 -12.61
N VAL A 571 -1.45 -6.38 -11.59
CA VAL A 571 -1.47 -7.85 -11.41
C VAL A 571 -2.14 -8.56 -12.58
N ILE A 572 -3.21 -8.00 -13.16
CA ILE A 572 -3.99 -8.62 -14.25
C ILE A 572 -3.21 -8.80 -15.54
N THR A 573 -2.43 -7.78 -15.91
CA THR A 573 -1.66 -7.79 -17.15
C THR A 573 -0.46 -8.74 -17.03
N MET A 574 0.10 -8.91 -15.83
CA MET A 574 1.27 -9.75 -15.56
C MET A 574 0.99 -11.25 -15.37
N ARG A 575 -0.27 -11.70 -15.24
CA ARG A 575 -0.64 -13.09 -14.85
C ARG A 575 0.07 -14.19 -15.66
N ASN A 576 0.27 -13.98 -16.96
CA ASN A 576 0.85 -14.99 -17.86
C ASN A 576 2.24 -14.61 -18.41
N TYR A 577 2.80 -13.50 -17.95
CA TYR A 577 3.96 -12.92 -18.61
C TYR A 577 5.21 -13.80 -18.49
N GLN A 578 5.37 -14.52 -17.37
CA GLN A 578 6.49 -15.47 -17.17
C GLN A 578 6.56 -16.54 -18.29
N ARG A 579 5.42 -17.00 -18.82
CA ARG A 579 5.40 -17.97 -19.92
C ARG A 579 5.93 -17.37 -21.22
N GLU A 580 5.57 -16.12 -21.49
CA GLU A 580 6.06 -15.39 -22.66
C GLU A 580 7.55 -15.12 -22.56
N VAL A 581 8.01 -14.66 -21.38
CA VAL A 581 9.43 -14.49 -21.04
C VAL A 581 10.20 -15.76 -21.34
N ILE A 582 9.77 -16.91 -20.80
CA ILE A 582 10.44 -18.20 -21.04
C ILE A 582 10.49 -18.53 -22.53
N SER A 583 9.40 -18.29 -23.27
CA SER A 583 9.31 -18.58 -24.70
C SER A 583 10.31 -17.77 -25.52
N TYR A 584 10.35 -16.45 -25.35
CA TYR A 584 11.23 -15.60 -26.16
C TYR A 584 12.68 -15.61 -25.68
N THR A 585 12.93 -15.84 -24.39
CA THR A 585 14.31 -15.97 -23.85
C THR A 585 14.89 -17.37 -24.01
N LYS A 586 14.16 -18.32 -24.63
CA LYS A 586 14.56 -19.74 -24.74
C LYS A 586 14.88 -20.36 -23.38
N GLY A 587 14.11 -19.99 -22.36
CA GLY A 587 14.24 -20.48 -20.98
C GLY A 587 15.34 -19.82 -20.15
N GLN A 588 16.00 -18.78 -20.65
CA GLN A 588 17.03 -18.06 -19.89
C GLN A 588 16.47 -16.94 -19.00
N GLY A 589 15.24 -16.49 -19.26
CA GLY A 589 14.60 -15.41 -18.51
C GLY A 589 13.87 -15.89 -17.26
N ARG A 590 13.98 -15.11 -16.18
CA ARG A 590 13.29 -15.35 -14.89
C ARG A 590 12.59 -14.07 -14.43
N LEU A 591 11.27 -14.12 -14.26
CA LEU A 591 10.49 -13.06 -13.63
C LEU A 591 10.26 -13.39 -12.15
N PHE A 592 10.52 -12.40 -11.29
CA PHE A 592 10.20 -12.41 -9.88
C PHE A 592 9.23 -11.27 -9.60
N TYR A 593 8.26 -11.47 -8.71
CA TYR A 593 7.33 -10.41 -8.30
C TYR A 593 7.00 -10.49 -6.81
N SER A 594 6.69 -9.34 -6.23
CA SER A 594 6.12 -9.16 -4.90
C SER A 594 4.99 -8.14 -4.96
N LEU A 595 4.00 -8.23 -4.08
CA LEU A 595 2.94 -7.23 -4.01
C LEU A 595 3.51 -5.87 -3.54
N LYS A 596 3.34 -4.83 -4.36
CA LYS A 596 3.74 -3.45 -4.01
C LYS A 596 2.66 -2.76 -3.17
N GLY A 597 1.40 -2.99 -3.52
CA GLY A 597 0.23 -2.33 -2.93
C GLY A 597 -0.87 -2.12 -3.97
N TYR A 598 -1.79 -1.22 -3.67
CA TYR A 598 -2.88 -0.83 -4.56
C TYR A 598 -2.57 0.54 -5.19
N ALA A 599 -2.92 0.69 -6.46
CA ALA A 599 -2.78 1.95 -7.19
C ALA A 599 -3.99 2.15 -8.12
N PRO A 600 -4.19 3.36 -8.67
CA PRO A 600 -5.33 3.64 -9.55
C PRO A 600 -5.41 2.63 -10.70
N CYS A 601 -6.61 2.12 -10.93
CA CYS A 601 -6.88 1.14 -11.97
C CYS A 601 -6.64 1.74 -13.35
N HIS A 602 -5.86 1.06 -14.18
CA HIS A 602 -5.52 1.51 -15.52
C HIS A 602 -6.71 1.51 -16.49
N ASN A 603 -7.68 0.60 -16.32
CA ASN A 603 -8.85 0.45 -17.18
C ASN A 603 -10.17 0.48 -16.38
N SER A 604 -10.32 1.48 -15.51
CA SER A 604 -11.47 1.60 -14.60
C SER A 604 -12.84 1.52 -15.29
N GLU A 605 -13.03 2.23 -16.41
CA GLU A 605 -14.32 2.29 -17.13
C GLU A 605 -14.79 0.91 -17.63
N GLU A 606 -13.89 0.16 -18.27
CA GLU A 606 -14.18 -1.18 -18.80
C GLU A 606 -14.55 -2.16 -17.68
N ILE A 607 -13.84 -2.08 -16.55
CA ILE A 607 -14.10 -2.95 -15.40
C ILE A 607 -15.44 -2.61 -14.75
N ILE A 608 -15.76 -1.32 -14.58
CA ILE A 608 -17.03 -0.87 -14.02
C ILE A 608 -18.20 -1.34 -14.89
N GLU A 609 -18.09 -1.22 -16.22
CA GLU A 609 -19.12 -1.73 -17.14
C GLU A 609 -19.25 -3.25 -17.08
N SER A 610 -18.13 -3.98 -17.00
CA SER A 610 -18.14 -5.45 -16.97
C SER A 610 -18.77 -6.03 -15.70
N ILE A 611 -18.55 -5.40 -14.56
CA ILE A 611 -19.11 -5.82 -13.27
C ILE A 611 -20.59 -5.39 -13.18
N GLY A 612 -20.92 -4.22 -13.72
CA GLY A 612 -22.30 -3.74 -13.82
C GLY A 612 -23.00 -3.62 -12.46
N TYR A 613 -22.25 -3.29 -11.40
CA TYR A 613 -22.80 -3.14 -10.06
C TYR A 613 -23.68 -1.89 -9.99
N ASP A 614 -24.95 -2.08 -9.60
CA ASP A 614 -25.89 -0.98 -9.40
C ASP A 614 -26.05 -0.69 -7.90
N PRO A 615 -25.47 0.42 -7.41
CA PRO A 615 -25.47 0.75 -5.99
C PRO A 615 -26.85 1.12 -5.45
N GLU A 616 -27.82 1.48 -6.30
CA GLU A 616 -29.21 1.80 -5.92
C GLU A 616 -30.08 0.55 -5.78
N ARG A 617 -29.70 -0.56 -6.44
CA ARG A 617 -30.42 -1.85 -6.35
C ARG A 617 -29.93 -2.75 -5.21
N ASP A 618 -28.85 -2.38 -4.52
CA ASP A 618 -28.30 -3.15 -3.41
C ASP A 618 -29.14 -2.98 -2.14
N ILE A 619 -30.14 -3.85 -1.98
CA ILE A 619 -31.04 -3.91 -0.82
C ILE A 619 -30.26 -4.17 0.49
N SER A 620 -29.09 -4.80 0.42
CA SER A 620 -28.26 -5.10 1.59
C SER A 620 -27.41 -3.92 2.07
N ASN A 621 -27.23 -2.90 1.22
CA ASN A 621 -26.48 -1.67 1.51
C ASN A 621 -27.21 -0.42 0.97
N PRO A 622 -28.40 -0.08 1.50
CA PRO A 622 -29.19 1.03 1.00
C PRO A 622 -28.50 2.38 1.23
N ALA A 623 -28.53 3.24 0.21
CA ALA A 623 -28.06 4.63 0.30
C ALA A 623 -29.12 5.59 0.87
N ASP A 624 -30.39 5.17 0.82
CA ASP A 624 -31.54 5.99 1.20
C ASP A 624 -31.69 6.10 2.72
N SER A 625 -32.10 7.28 3.19
CA SER A 625 -32.39 7.53 4.60
C SER A 625 -33.88 7.34 4.90
N VAL A 626 -34.19 6.82 6.10
CA VAL A 626 -35.56 6.53 6.51
C VAL A 626 -36.06 7.63 7.45
N PHE A 627 -37.05 8.39 7.00
CA PHE A 627 -37.69 9.46 7.77
C PHE A 627 -39.12 9.07 8.15
N CYS A 628 -39.69 9.69 9.18
CA CYS A 628 -41.09 9.48 9.54
C CYS A 628 -41.93 10.74 9.30
N ALA A 629 -43.04 10.59 8.56
CA ALA A 629 -44.07 11.61 8.44
C ALA A 629 -45.43 10.99 8.81
N ASN A 630 -46.18 11.65 9.68
CA ASN A 630 -47.53 11.21 10.11
C ASN A 630 -47.61 9.77 10.67
N GLY A 631 -46.54 9.25 11.27
CA GLY A 631 -46.52 7.93 11.91
C GLY A 631 -46.27 6.75 10.97
N ALA A 632 -45.84 6.99 9.72
CA ALA A 632 -45.33 5.98 8.80
C ALA A 632 -43.92 6.37 8.31
N GLY A 633 -43.00 5.41 8.30
CA GLY A 633 -41.67 5.59 7.73
C GLY A 633 -41.73 5.68 6.20
N PHE A 634 -41.05 6.65 5.61
CA PHE A 634 -40.85 6.81 4.18
C PHE A 634 -39.35 6.91 3.86
N LEU A 635 -38.97 6.42 2.68
CA LEU A 635 -37.59 6.48 2.18
C LEU A 635 -37.37 7.82 1.48
N VAL A 636 -36.25 8.47 1.79
CA VAL A 636 -35.75 9.66 1.10
C VAL A 636 -34.50 9.26 0.33
N ASN A 637 -34.51 9.53 -0.98
CA ASN A 637 -33.39 9.25 -1.87
C ASN A 637 -32.14 10.01 -1.41
N TRP A 638 -30.98 9.37 -1.60
CA TRP A 638 -29.66 9.83 -1.14
C TRP A 638 -29.30 11.29 -1.54
N ASP A 639 -29.81 11.78 -2.66
CA ASP A 639 -29.61 13.12 -3.23
C ASP A 639 -30.44 14.19 -2.48
N GLU A 640 -31.62 13.81 -1.98
CA GLU A 640 -32.54 14.70 -1.28
C GLU A 640 -32.35 14.72 0.25
N VAL A 641 -31.59 13.77 0.81
CA VAL A 641 -31.37 13.64 2.28
C VAL A 641 -30.89 14.96 2.90
N LYS A 642 -30.02 15.71 2.20
CA LYS A 642 -29.50 16.99 2.69
C LYS A 642 -30.57 18.06 2.90
N ASN A 643 -31.71 17.97 2.22
CA ASN A 643 -32.80 18.93 2.34
C ASN A 643 -33.75 18.64 3.52
N TYR A 644 -33.72 17.40 4.03
CA TYR A 644 -34.59 16.93 5.13
C TYR A 644 -33.86 16.87 6.49
N MET A 645 -32.59 17.31 6.55
CA MET A 645 -31.75 17.23 7.75
C MET A 645 -32.25 18.13 8.89
N HIS A 646 -32.07 17.65 10.13
CA HIS A 646 -32.37 18.42 11.34
C HIS A 646 -31.12 19.09 11.95
N ILE A 647 -29.92 18.66 11.54
CA ILE A 647 -28.63 19.23 11.94
C ILE A 647 -28.01 20.01 10.77
N GLU A 648 -27.52 21.22 11.03
CA GLU A 648 -26.78 22.02 10.02
C GLU A 648 -25.48 21.31 9.60
N SER A 649 -25.30 21.11 8.28
CA SER A 649 -24.08 20.54 7.67
C SER A 649 -22.83 21.25 8.17
N HIS A 650 -21.80 20.46 8.53
CA HIS A 650 -20.53 21.00 9.02
C HIS A 650 -19.82 21.85 7.95
N LEU A 651 -19.88 21.43 6.68
CA LEU A 651 -19.33 22.16 5.54
C LEU A 651 -20.08 23.49 5.28
N GLN A 652 -21.38 23.56 5.60
CA GLN A 652 -22.13 24.81 5.56
C GLN A 652 -21.80 25.74 6.72
N LYS A 653 -21.47 25.22 7.92
CA LYS A 653 -21.02 26.02 9.06
C LYS A 653 -19.68 26.71 8.82
N GLU A 654 -18.73 26.08 8.13
CA GLU A 654 -17.47 26.74 7.74
C GLU A 654 -17.70 27.81 6.65
N LYS A 655 -18.57 27.52 5.66
CA LYS A 655 -18.97 28.53 4.65
C LYS A 655 -19.75 29.69 5.26
N THR A 656 -20.61 29.46 6.24
CA THR A 656 -21.35 30.52 6.95
C THR A 656 -20.55 31.23 8.03
N ALA A 657 -19.56 30.60 8.65
CA ALA A 657 -18.58 31.26 9.51
C ALA A 657 -17.71 32.22 8.68
N ASN A 658 -17.31 31.81 7.47
CA ASN A 658 -16.61 32.67 6.52
C ASN A 658 -17.52 33.74 5.86
N SER A 659 -18.83 33.48 5.69
CA SER A 659 -19.76 34.44 5.08
C SER A 659 -20.43 35.40 6.08
N LYS A 660 -20.42 35.11 7.39
CA LYS A 660 -20.90 36.02 8.45
C LYS A 660 -19.94 37.17 8.76
N LEU A 661 -18.73 37.16 8.20
CA LEU A 661 -17.75 38.25 8.32
C LEU A 661 -17.95 39.39 7.29
N THR A 662 -18.96 39.33 6.42
CA THR A 662 -19.17 40.38 5.39
C THR A 662 -20.53 41.06 5.49
N LYS A 663 -20.64 42.13 6.31
CA LYS A 663 -21.60 43.23 6.07
C LYS A 663 -20.99 44.62 6.35
N LYS A 664 -20.64 45.28 5.23
CA LYS A 664 -20.63 46.72 4.87
C LYS A 664 -20.33 47.81 5.92
N VAL A 665 -19.25 48.56 5.67
CA VAL A 665 -19.06 49.97 6.06
C VAL A 665 -18.60 50.79 4.83
N PRO A 666 -19.16 51.98 4.54
CA PRO A 666 -18.61 52.98 3.62
C PRO A 666 -17.95 54.16 4.40
N PRO A 667 -17.23 55.09 3.75
CA PRO A 667 -15.77 55.09 3.61
C PRO A 667 -15.06 56.20 4.44
N ALA A 668 -13.73 56.08 4.48
CA ALA A 668 -12.72 57.11 4.76
C ALA A 668 -11.97 57.03 6.10
N GLN A 669 -10.64 57.23 5.95
CA GLN A 669 -9.61 57.64 6.91
C GLN A 669 -8.91 56.55 7.72
N GLU A 670 -7.70 56.27 7.23
CA GLU A 670 -6.54 55.71 7.92
C GLU A 670 -6.44 56.14 9.39
N ARG A 671 -6.33 55.16 10.31
CA ARG A 671 -5.53 55.30 11.53
C ARG A 671 -4.86 53.97 11.89
N THR A 672 -3.54 54.05 11.96
CA THR A 672 -2.52 53.10 12.37
C THR A 672 -2.78 52.58 13.79
N ILE A 673 -2.63 51.27 14.02
CA ILE A 673 -2.58 50.67 15.36
C ILE A 673 -1.12 50.68 15.85
N GLY A 674 -0.94 51.15 17.09
CA GLY A 674 0.34 51.46 17.71
C GLY A 674 1.04 50.25 18.35
N LEU A 675 2.31 50.47 18.69
CA LEU A 675 3.31 49.49 19.16
C LEU A 675 2.94 48.75 20.47
N ASP A 676 1.94 49.23 21.20
CA ASP A 676 1.55 48.78 22.55
C ASP A 676 0.86 47.38 22.54
N GLU A 677 0.13 47.04 21.47
CA GLU A 677 -0.64 45.78 21.35
C GLU A 677 0.25 44.54 21.04
N ILE A 678 1.48 44.77 20.58
CA ILE A 678 2.45 43.73 20.19
C ILE A 678 3.24 43.24 21.41
N ASP A 679 3.48 44.13 22.36
CA ASP A 679 4.31 43.89 23.53
C ASP A 679 3.61 43.02 24.59
N GLU A 680 2.28 43.11 24.66
CA GLU A 680 1.37 42.29 25.46
C GLU A 680 1.52 40.76 25.26
N ILE A 681 1.81 40.34 24.03
CA ILE A 681 1.81 38.91 23.64
C ILE A 681 3.13 38.22 24.04
N ILE A 682 4.24 38.95 24.08
CA ILE A 682 5.60 38.41 24.25
C ILE A 682 5.88 37.98 25.73
N ASN A 683 5.26 38.64 26.71
CA ASN A 683 5.51 38.37 28.14
C ASN A 683 4.85 37.08 28.69
N LYS A 684 3.94 36.45 27.95
CA LYS A 684 3.19 35.27 28.42
C LYS A 684 3.93 33.93 28.28
N THR A 685 5.05 33.86 27.54
CA THR A 685 5.63 32.57 27.12
C THR A 685 6.93 32.15 27.82
N PHE A 686 7.73 33.04 28.45
CA PHE A 686 9.15 32.71 28.75
C PHE A 686 9.58 32.29 30.19
N TYR A 687 8.83 32.54 31.29
CA TYR A 687 9.37 32.39 32.69
C TYR A 687 8.67 31.36 33.62
N ALA A 688 8.30 30.17 33.13
CA ALA A 688 7.52 29.20 33.90
C ALA A 688 8.30 28.30 34.91
N ASN A 689 9.64 28.33 35.00
CA ASN A 689 10.40 27.44 35.91
C ASN A 689 11.52 28.17 36.69
N GLN A 690 11.23 28.70 37.88
CA GLN A 690 12.14 28.77 39.04
C GLN A 690 11.38 29.25 40.30
N GLY A 691 11.61 28.57 41.44
CA GLY A 691 10.73 28.64 42.62
C GLY A 691 11.22 29.50 43.81
N LYS A 692 10.21 29.99 44.55
CA LYS A 692 10.09 30.39 45.98
C LYS A 692 10.92 31.59 46.52
N LYS A 693 10.25 32.73 46.83
CA LYS A 693 9.74 33.11 48.17
C LYS A 693 9.10 34.52 48.24
N SER A 694 8.11 34.61 49.14
CA SER A 694 7.52 35.77 49.88
C SER A 694 6.53 36.77 49.23
N ILE A 695 5.24 36.52 49.53
CA ILE A 695 4.29 37.35 50.31
C ILE A 695 3.75 38.67 49.71
N TRP A 696 2.45 38.63 49.35
CA TRP A 696 1.35 39.63 49.47
C TRP A 696 1.58 41.04 48.86
N LYS A 697 0.77 41.56 47.91
CA LYS A 697 -0.67 41.82 48.01
C LYS A 697 -1.31 42.12 46.62
N LYS A 698 -2.57 41.69 46.46
CA LYS A 698 -3.51 41.92 45.34
C LYS A 698 -3.75 43.41 45.00
N ARG A 699 -3.73 43.80 43.72
CA ARG A 699 -4.91 43.91 42.82
C ARG A 699 -4.53 44.51 41.43
N ARG A 700 -5.03 43.84 40.38
CA ARG A 700 -5.33 44.27 38.98
C ARG A 700 -4.18 44.34 37.95
N THR A 701 -4.18 43.29 37.12
CA THR A 701 -4.03 43.21 35.64
C THR A 701 -2.98 44.09 34.95
N ALA A 702 -1.91 43.39 34.56
CA ALA A 702 -0.88 43.81 33.62
C ALA A 702 -1.16 43.22 32.24
N LEU A 703 -0.81 43.99 31.24
CA LEU A 703 -0.56 43.55 29.89
C LEU A 703 0.38 44.61 29.31
N GLU A 704 1.66 44.26 29.23
CA GLU A 704 2.67 44.80 28.30
C GLU A 704 4.06 44.24 28.62
N SER A 705 4.70 43.81 27.55
CA SER A 705 6.08 44.09 27.13
C SER A 705 7.24 43.27 27.72
N HIS A 706 7.74 42.39 26.84
CA HIS A 706 9.14 42.06 26.58
C HIS A 706 9.72 40.74 27.11
N TYR A 707 9.85 39.79 26.18
CA TYR A 707 11.14 39.12 25.92
C TYR A 707 11.41 38.96 24.41
N LYS A 708 12.38 39.74 23.91
CA LYS A 708 13.18 39.37 22.74
C LYS A 708 13.76 37.95 22.92
N THR A 709 13.79 37.12 21.89
CA THR A 709 14.98 36.93 21.01
C THR A 709 14.73 35.90 19.90
N ASP A 710 15.12 36.30 18.68
CA ASP A 710 15.76 35.59 17.55
C ASP A 710 15.26 34.21 17.08
N ASN A 711 15.17 33.88 15.79
CA ASN A 711 15.22 34.58 14.50
C ASN A 711 14.79 33.50 13.48
N TYR A 712 13.60 33.62 12.89
CA TYR A 712 13.26 32.97 11.61
C TYR A 712 12.82 34.07 10.68
N THR A 713 13.61 34.28 9.63
CA THR A 713 13.43 35.29 8.59
C THR A 713 12.06 35.18 7.95
N THR A 714 11.22 36.20 8.16
CA THR A 714 10.02 36.47 7.37
C THR A 714 10.45 36.80 5.94
N VAL A 715 10.06 35.95 4.97
CA VAL A 715 10.13 36.32 3.56
C VAL A 715 9.06 37.37 3.32
N ASN A 716 9.49 38.62 3.12
CA ASN A 716 8.65 39.70 2.63
C ASN A 716 8.11 39.32 1.25
N ASN A 717 6.80 39.09 1.11
CA ASN A 717 6.15 38.96 -0.19
C ASN A 717 6.13 40.33 -0.89
N VAL A 718 7.13 40.57 -1.73
CA VAL A 718 7.13 41.64 -2.72
C VAL A 718 6.10 41.27 -3.79
N ILE A 719 5.15 42.16 -4.11
CA ILE A 719 4.23 41.97 -5.24
C ILE A 719 5.09 42.04 -6.52
N LYS A 720 5.40 40.88 -7.11
CA LYS A 720 6.18 40.78 -8.35
C LYS A 720 5.31 41.10 -9.57
N GLU A 721 5.83 41.87 -10.53
CA GLU A 721 5.14 42.08 -11.81
C GLU A 721 4.99 40.76 -12.57
N ALA A 722 3.83 40.53 -13.20
CA ALA A 722 3.53 39.29 -13.93
C ALA A 722 3.84 39.40 -15.43
N TYR A 723 4.64 38.46 -15.94
CA TYR A 723 5.00 38.35 -17.36
C TYR A 723 4.46 37.05 -17.96
N LEU A 724 3.95 37.14 -19.18
CA LEU A 724 3.58 36.00 -20.01
C LEU A 724 4.50 35.95 -21.24
N LEU A 725 5.38 34.96 -21.29
CA LEU A 725 6.23 34.67 -22.44
C LEU A 725 5.49 33.71 -23.36
N VAL A 726 5.46 34.02 -24.65
CA VAL A 726 4.75 33.25 -25.66
C VAL A 726 5.72 32.84 -26.75
N ASP A 727 5.86 31.53 -27.00
CA ASP A 727 6.49 31.05 -28.23
C ASP A 727 5.52 31.23 -29.40
N GLY A 728 5.84 32.19 -30.27
CA GLY A 728 4.98 32.61 -31.35
C GLY A 728 4.77 31.54 -32.44
N TYR A 729 5.76 30.70 -32.75
CA TYR A 729 5.57 29.66 -33.78
C TYR A 729 4.86 28.43 -33.23
N ASN A 730 5.15 28.05 -31.98
CA ASN A 730 4.46 26.95 -31.33
C ASN A 730 2.95 27.20 -31.29
N ILE A 731 2.52 28.41 -30.92
CA ILE A 731 1.10 28.77 -30.93
C ILE A 731 0.53 28.85 -32.34
N LEU A 732 1.24 29.47 -33.28
CA LEU A 732 0.77 29.65 -34.65
C LEU A 732 0.48 28.32 -35.34
N PHE A 733 1.27 27.27 -35.06
CA PHE A 733 1.03 25.92 -35.59
C PHE A 733 0.08 25.07 -34.75
N ALA A 734 -0.14 25.41 -33.48
CA ALA A 734 -1.10 24.72 -32.62
C ALA A 734 -2.55 25.15 -32.87
N TRP A 735 -2.81 26.42 -33.21
CA TRP A 735 -4.17 26.92 -33.43
C TRP A 735 -4.60 26.71 -34.88
N GLU A 736 -5.61 25.87 -35.11
CA GLU A 736 -6.09 25.50 -36.46
C GLU A 736 -6.37 26.73 -37.36
N GLU A 737 -7.04 27.75 -36.83
CA GLU A 737 -7.33 28.99 -37.59
C GLU A 737 -6.08 29.78 -38.01
N LEU A 738 -5.02 29.77 -37.20
CA LEU A 738 -3.77 30.47 -37.52
C LEU A 738 -2.91 29.62 -38.45
N LYS A 739 -2.95 28.30 -38.29
CA LYS A 739 -2.25 27.33 -39.14
C LYS A 739 -2.76 27.38 -40.59
N GLU A 740 -4.07 27.49 -40.79
CA GLU A 740 -4.67 27.69 -42.12
C GLU A 740 -4.19 28.99 -42.77
N ILE A 741 -4.20 30.10 -42.04
CA ILE A 741 -3.74 31.40 -42.54
C ILE A 741 -2.24 31.39 -42.81
N ALA A 742 -1.46 30.70 -41.99
CA ALA A 742 -0.01 30.60 -42.15
C ALA A 742 0.41 29.80 -43.38
N ALA A 743 -0.42 28.83 -43.81
CA ALA A 743 -0.20 28.09 -45.04
C ALA A 743 -0.24 29.00 -46.29
N ASP A 744 -1.09 30.04 -46.26
CA ASP A 744 -1.21 31.03 -47.33
C ASP A 744 -0.23 32.22 -47.16
N ASN A 745 -0.15 32.78 -45.95
CA ASN A 745 0.72 33.91 -45.62
C ASN A 745 1.10 33.92 -44.13
N ILE A 746 2.35 33.51 -43.85
CA ILE A 746 2.92 33.46 -42.49
C ILE A 746 2.88 34.85 -41.81
N ASP A 747 3.13 35.93 -42.54
CA ASP A 747 3.11 37.28 -41.95
C ASP A 747 1.70 37.70 -41.53
N ALA A 748 0.68 37.33 -42.31
CA ALA A 748 -0.71 37.56 -41.95
C ALA A 748 -1.13 36.78 -40.68
N ALA A 749 -0.65 35.53 -40.54
CA ALA A 749 -0.89 34.72 -39.36
C ALA A 749 -0.20 35.30 -38.11
N ARG A 750 1.04 35.81 -38.25
CA ARG A 750 1.75 36.52 -37.16
C ARG A 750 0.97 37.75 -36.72
N THR A 751 0.55 38.61 -37.65
CA THR A 751 -0.23 39.82 -37.29
C THR A 751 -1.53 39.45 -36.57
N LYS A 752 -2.26 38.43 -37.04
CA LYS A 752 -3.49 37.97 -36.39
C LYS A 752 -3.23 37.44 -34.97
N LEU A 753 -2.14 36.69 -34.75
CA LEU A 753 -1.74 36.24 -33.41
C LEU A 753 -1.45 37.42 -32.47
N LEU A 754 -0.69 38.40 -32.96
CA LEU A 754 -0.36 39.61 -32.19
C LEU A 754 -1.61 40.42 -31.82
N ASP A 755 -2.59 40.54 -32.72
CA ASP A 755 -3.86 41.21 -32.45
C ASP A 755 -4.68 40.50 -31.36
N VAL A 756 -4.70 39.16 -31.36
CA VAL A 756 -5.38 38.36 -30.34
C VAL A 756 -4.74 38.56 -28.96
N LEU A 757 -3.41 38.51 -28.89
CA LEU A 757 -2.67 38.69 -27.64
C LEU A 757 -2.72 40.12 -27.11
N CYS A 758 -2.73 41.13 -28.01
CA CYS A 758 -2.93 42.54 -27.66
C CYS A 758 -4.28 42.75 -26.94
N ASN A 759 -5.34 42.14 -27.44
CA ASN A 759 -6.66 42.17 -26.81
C ASN A 759 -6.64 41.45 -25.45
N TYR A 760 -5.95 40.31 -25.37
CA TYR A 760 -5.84 39.54 -24.13
C TYR A 760 -5.09 40.30 -23.02
N GLN A 761 -3.99 40.98 -23.34
CA GLN A 761 -3.30 41.88 -22.39
C GLN A 761 -4.18 43.07 -21.95
N GLY A 762 -5.13 43.49 -22.77
CA GLY A 762 -6.13 44.49 -22.36
C GLY A 762 -7.08 43.98 -21.27
N ILE A 763 -7.28 42.66 -21.19
CA ILE A 763 -8.21 42.01 -20.23
C ILE A 763 -7.49 41.57 -18.96
N LYS A 764 -6.28 41.02 -19.07
CA LYS A 764 -5.42 40.65 -17.93
C LYS A 764 -4.26 41.63 -17.79
N ASN A 765 -4.04 42.13 -16.58
CA ASN A 765 -2.98 43.09 -16.26
C ASN A 765 -1.57 42.45 -16.18
N ASN A 766 -1.20 41.64 -17.19
CA ASN A 766 0.09 40.95 -17.32
C ASN A 766 0.84 41.51 -18.54
N LYS A 767 2.16 41.68 -18.45
CA LYS A 767 2.98 42.09 -19.61
C LYS A 767 3.25 40.89 -20.51
N ILE A 768 2.85 40.93 -21.78
CA ILE A 768 3.07 39.84 -22.73
C ILE A 768 4.30 40.12 -23.58
N ILE A 769 5.17 39.11 -23.70
CA ILE A 769 6.32 39.10 -24.60
C ILE A 769 6.15 37.92 -25.55
N VAL A 770 6.06 38.18 -26.85
CA VAL A 770 5.97 37.16 -27.91
C VAL A 770 7.33 37.00 -28.57
N VAL A 771 7.84 35.78 -28.60
CA VAL A 771 9.16 35.47 -29.16
C VAL A 771 8.96 34.70 -30.46
N PHE A 772 9.56 35.18 -31.54
CA PHE A 772 9.61 34.48 -32.83
C PHE A 772 11.06 34.17 -33.20
N ASP A 773 11.30 32.94 -33.66
CA ASP A 773 12.51 32.60 -34.39
C ASP A 773 12.71 33.47 -35.64
N ALA A 774 13.94 33.97 -35.82
CA ALA A 774 14.34 34.63 -37.06
C ALA A 774 14.48 33.61 -38.20
N TYR A 775 13.37 33.29 -38.87
CA TYR A 775 13.38 32.47 -40.07
C TYR A 775 13.51 33.35 -41.33
N ARG A 776 14.66 33.23 -42.04
CA ARG A 776 14.98 33.71 -43.41
C ARG A 776 15.51 35.14 -43.66
N VAL A 777 16.43 35.70 -42.86
CA VAL A 777 17.28 36.83 -43.32
C VAL A 777 18.71 36.70 -42.78
N GLN A 778 19.71 36.63 -43.68
CA GLN A 778 21.13 36.52 -43.31
C GLN A 778 21.61 37.78 -42.56
N GLY A 779 22.17 37.60 -41.35
CA GLY A 779 22.82 38.68 -40.59
C GLY A 779 21.91 39.49 -39.67
N HIS A 780 20.72 39.00 -39.30
CA HIS A 780 19.79 39.70 -38.41
C HIS A 780 20.29 39.76 -36.95
N ARG A 781 20.27 40.97 -36.36
CA ARG A 781 20.45 41.17 -34.90
C ARG A 781 19.08 41.07 -34.21
N VAL A 782 19.08 40.81 -32.89
CA VAL A 782 17.85 40.78 -32.08
C VAL A 782 17.07 42.06 -32.31
N GLU A 783 15.84 41.93 -32.81
CA GLU A 783 14.93 43.04 -33.05
C GLU A 783 13.81 42.97 -32.03
N ILE A 784 13.74 43.98 -31.16
CA ILE A 784 12.67 44.14 -30.19
C ILE A 784 11.78 45.25 -30.76
N SER A 785 10.54 44.90 -31.03
CA SER A 785 9.52 45.83 -31.54
C SER A 785 8.32 45.80 -30.60
N ASP A 786 7.74 46.96 -30.33
CA ASP A 786 6.52 47.06 -29.54
C ASP A 786 5.33 47.07 -30.51
N TYR A 787 4.45 46.08 -30.37
CA TYR A 787 3.21 46.00 -31.16
C TYR A 787 2.05 46.37 -30.23
N ASN A 788 1.55 47.61 -30.35
CA ASN A 788 0.55 48.19 -29.46
C ASN A 788 0.97 48.13 -27.97
N ASN A 789 0.41 47.21 -27.18
CA ASN A 789 0.67 47.04 -25.74
C ASN A 789 1.49 45.77 -25.42
N ILE A 790 1.89 44.98 -26.42
CA ILE A 790 2.68 43.74 -26.27
C ILE A 790 4.10 43.95 -26.82
N HIS A 791 5.09 43.25 -26.24
CA HIS A 791 6.47 43.27 -26.72
C HIS A 791 6.71 42.09 -27.67
N VAL A 792 7.29 42.34 -28.84
CA VAL A 792 7.61 41.30 -29.83
C VAL A 792 9.12 41.22 -30.02
N VAL A 793 9.68 40.04 -29.82
CA VAL A 793 11.11 39.77 -29.93
C VAL A 793 11.35 38.81 -31.09
N TYR A 794 12.15 39.24 -32.05
CA TYR A 794 12.73 38.34 -33.05
C TYR A 794 14.15 37.98 -32.62
N THR A 795 14.41 36.68 -32.46
CA THR A 795 15.72 36.18 -32.02
C THR A 795 16.81 36.42 -33.07
N LYS A 796 18.08 36.24 -32.71
CA LYS A 796 19.20 36.29 -33.67
C LYS A 796 19.29 34.97 -34.45
N GLU A 797 19.93 34.98 -35.63
CA GLU A 797 19.99 33.83 -36.58
C GLU A 797 20.42 32.47 -35.99
N ALA A 798 21.15 32.46 -34.87
CA ALA A 798 21.67 31.24 -34.22
C ALA A 798 21.07 30.96 -32.81
N GLU A 799 19.98 31.63 -32.43
CA GLU A 799 19.29 31.44 -31.14
C GLU A 799 17.80 31.16 -31.39
N THR A 800 17.33 30.04 -30.85
CA THR A 800 15.91 29.66 -30.92
C THR A 800 15.11 30.45 -29.88
N ALA A 801 13.79 30.53 -30.09
CA ALA A 801 12.84 31.13 -29.18
C ALA A 801 12.95 30.48 -27.80
N ASP A 802 13.08 29.15 -27.75
CA ASP A 802 13.30 28.38 -26.52
C ASP A 802 14.55 28.87 -25.77
N GLN A 803 15.68 29.03 -26.47
CA GLN A 803 16.92 29.51 -25.85
C GLN A 803 16.77 30.93 -25.28
N TYR A 804 16.00 31.79 -25.95
CA TYR A 804 15.70 33.13 -25.46
C TYR A 804 14.78 33.09 -24.22
N ILE A 805 13.73 32.27 -24.25
CA ILE A 805 12.76 32.10 -23.16
C ILE A 805 13.45 31.53 -21.92
N GLU A 806 14.24 30.46 -22.07
CA GLU A 806 15.03 29.86 -20.99
C GLU A 806 15.97 30.87 -20.35
N LYS A 807 16.70 31.64 -21.18
CA LYS A 807 17.62 32.67 -20.69
C LYS A 807 16.88 33.78 -19.95
N PHE A 808 15.72 34.21 -20.43
CA PHE A 808 14.90 35.23 -19.78
C PHE A 808 14.38 34.73 -18.42
N VAL A 809 13.84 33.51 -18.38
CA VAL A 809 13.34 32.88 -17.14
C VAL A 809 14.45 32.72 -16.12
N HIS A 810 15.63 32.26 -16.54
CA HIS A 810 16.78 32.11 -15.64
C HIS A 810 17.30 33.47 -15.13
N GLN A 811 17.34 34.50 -15.97
CA GLN A 811 17.81 35.84 -15.55
C GLN A 811 16.86 36.54 -14.59
N HIS A 812 15.56 36.26 -14.67
CA HIS A 812 14.52 36.99 -13.93
C HIS A 812 13.72 36.13 -12.92
N HIS A 813 14.21 34.92 -12.62
CA HIS A 813 13.64 33.92 -11.70
C HIS A 813 13.21 34.48 -10.32
N GLY A 814 13.88 35.53 -9.85
CA GLY A 814 13.64 36.16 -8.56
C GLY A 814 12.80 37.44 -8.60
N ASP A 815 12.72 38.13 -9.73
CA ASP A 815 12.22 39.51 -9.80
C ASP A 815 10.75 39.59 -10.26
N TYR A 816 10.32 38.65 -11.10
CA TYR A 816 9.00 38.64 -11.74
C TYR A 816 8.25 37.32 -11.54
N SER A 817 6.93 37.36 -11.69
CA SER A 817 6.10 36.15 -11.81
C SER A 817 5.98 35.80 -13.28
N ILE A 818 6.77 34.83 -13.75
CA ILE A 818 6.88 34.50 -15.18
C ILE A 818 6.04 33.26 -15.49
N THR A 819 5.21 33.34 -16.53
CA THR A 819 4.46 32.22 -17.10
C THR A 819 4.87 32.04 -18.57
N VAL A 820 5.15 30.82 -19.02
CA VAL A 820 5.51 30.51 -20.41
C VAL A 820 4.39 29.74 -21.08
N ALA A 821 4.03 30.15 -22.30
CA ALA A 821 3.06 29.48 -23.15
C ALA A 821 3.76 28.68 -24.27
N THR A 822 3.80 27.35 -24.12
CA THR A 822 4.40 26.41 -25.08
C THR A 822 3.79 25.01 -24.94
N SER A 823 3.65 24.31 -26.06
CA SER A 823 3.24 22.91 -26.12
C SER A 823 4.41 21.94 -26.36
N ASP A 824 5.66 22.42 -26.41
CA ASP A 824 6.83 21.53 -26.56
C ASP A 824 7.17 20.82 -25.24
N SER A 825 7.13 19.49 -25.23
CA SER A 825 7.36 18.68 -24.03
C SER A 825 8.77 18.85 -23.43
N LEU A 826 9.80 19.10 -24.25
CA LEU A 826 11.16 19.33 -23.76
C LEU A 826 11.26 20.68 -23.06
N GLU A 827 10.71 21.73 -23.67
CA GLU A 827 10.72 23.08 -23.10
C GLU A 827 9.90 23.13 -21.80
N GLN A 828 8.76 22.42 -21.73
CA GLN A 828 7.93 22.36 -20.53
C GLN A 828 8.66 21.81 -19.30
N ILE A 829 9.53 20.81 -19.49
CA ILE A 829 10.34 20.22 -18.41
C ILE A 829 11.38 21.25 -17.93
N ILE A 830 12.03 21.97 -18.85
CA ILE A 830 13.08 22.93 -18.55
C ILE A 830 12.52 24.16 -17.80
N ILE A 831 11.38 24.69 -18.25
CA ILE A 831 10.72 25.84 -17.62
C ILE A 831 10.18 25.49 -16.22
N ARG A 832 9.61 24.29 -16.03
CA ARG A 832 9.19 23.80 -14.70
C ARG A 832 10.38 23.60 -13.76
N GLY A 833 11.51 23.09 -14.28
CA GLY A 833 12.76 22.98 -13.53
C GLY A 833 13.27 24.33 -13.03
N ASN A 834 13.02 25.39 -13.78
CA ASN A 834 13.28 26.77 -13.41
C ASN A 834 12.09 27.45 -12.72
N GLY A 835 11.15 26.74 -12.09
CA GLY A 835 10.12 27.33 -11.20
C GLY A 835 9.19 28.40 -11.80
N ALA A 836 9.10 28.52 -13.12
CA ALA A 836 8.17 29.40 -13.80
C ALA A 836 6.81 28.71 -14.05
N GLY A 837 5.74 29.49 -14.15
CA GLY A 837 4.42 29.00 -14.52
C GLY A 837 4.39 28.51 -15.96
N LEU A 838 3.53 27.54 -16.26
CA LEU A 838 3.42 26.98 -17.59
C LEU A 838 1.97 26.86 -18.04
N VAL A 839 1.71 27.22 -19.30
CA VAL A 839 0.41 27.09 -19.96
C VAL A 839 0.64 26.47 -21.34
N SER A 840 -0.14 25.47 -21.71
CA SER A 840 -0.07 24.90 -23.07
C SER A 840 -0.69 25.86 -24.11
N ALA A 841 -0.36 25.68 -25.39
CA ALA A 841 -0.94 26.53 -26.43
C ALA A 841 -2.49 26.42 -26.52
N MET A 842 -3.06 25.25 -26.19
CA MET A 842 -4.52 25.04 -26.18
C MET A 842 -5.18 25.67 -24.95
N GLU A 843 -4.59 25.50 -23.76
CA GLU A 843 -5.09 26.15 -22.53
C GLU A 843 -5.08 27.68 -22.66
N LEU A 844 -4.05 28.25 -23.27
CA LEU A 844 -4.00 29.69 -23.54
C LEU A 844 -5.13 30.13 -24.48
N LYS A 845 -5.47 29.32 -25.50
CA LYS A 845 -6.59 29.60 -26.42
C LYS A 845 -7.92 29.63 -25.67
N GLU A 846 -8.18 28.61 -24.86
CA GLU A 846 -9.40 28.50 -24.06
C GLU A 846 -9.52 29.66 -23.05
N GLU A 847 -8.41 30.04 -22.42
CA GLU A 847 -8.37 31.16 -21.48
C GLU A 847 -8.71 32.49 -22.18
N ILE A 848 -8.17 32.72 -23.38
CA ILE A 848 -8.45 33.92 -24.19
C ILE A 848 -9.92 33.95 -24.62
N GLU A 849 -10.47 32.83 -25.09
CA GLU A 849 -11.88 32.75 -25.50
C GLU A 849 -12.83 32.99 -24.33
N TRP A 850 -12.52 32.43 -23.17
CA TRP A 850 -13.29 32.64 -21.95
C TRP A 850 -13.23 34.10 -21.48
N ALA A 851 -12.02 34.70 -21.49
CA ALA A 851 -11.82 36.11 -21.16
C ALA A 851 -12.63 37.03 -22.08
N ASN A 852 -12.64 36.75 -23.39
CA ASN A 852 -13.42 37.49 -24.38
C ASN A 852 -14.93 37.34 -24.16
N LYS A 853 -15.43 36.12 -23.89
CA LYS A 853 -16.85 35.89 -23.57
C LYS A 853 -17.29 36.69 -22.34
N LYS A 854 -16.49 36.65 -21.28
CA LYS A 854 -16.75 37.38 -20.03
C LYS A 854 -16.75 38.90 -20.24
N MET A 855 -15.84 39.42 -21.07
CA MET A 855 -15.84 40.85 -21.44
C MET A 855 -17.09 41.22 -22.25
N MET A 856 -17.51 40.39 -23.22
CA MET A 856 -18.75 40.60 -23.96
C MET A 856 -19.99 40.59 -23.07
N GLU A 857 -20.05 39.68 -22.10
CA GLU A 857 -21.13 39.62 -21.11
C GLU A 857 -21.14 40.89 -20.25
N ALA A 858 -19.99 41.28 -19.71
CA ALA A 858 -19.85 42.52 -18.93
C ALA A 858 -20.20 43.77 -19.76
N TYR A 859 -19.87 43.79 -21.05
CA TYR A 859 -20.23 44.87 -21.97
C TYR A 859 -21.74 44.87 -22.27
N ARG A 860 -22.35 43.70 -22.51
CA ARG A 860 -23.81 43.55 -22.68
C ARG A 860 -24.58 43.99 -21.44
N GLU A 861 -24.10 43.66 -20.24
CA GLU A 861 -24.69 44.11 -18.98
C GLU A 861 -24.52 45.61 -18.74
N LYS A 862 -23.41 46.21 -19.18
CA LYS A 862 -23.20 47.67 -19.11
C LYS A 862 -24.07 48.43 -20.11
N TYR A 863 -24.27 47.90 -21.32
CA TYR A 863 -25.05 48.53 -22.37
C TYR A 863 -26.57 48.26 -22.27
N SER A 864 -27.01 47.15 -21.67
CA SER A 864 -28.44 46.94 -21.39
C SER A 864 -29.01 47.95 -20.39
N LYS A 865 -28.15 48.58 -19.58
CA LYS A 865 -28.54 49.64 -18.64
C LYS A 865 -28.62 51.04 -19.25
N ASN A 866 -28.04 51.28 -20.43
CA ASN A 866 -27.92 52.63 -21.02
C ASN A 866 -28.25 52.62 -22.53
N HIS A 867 -29.51 52.37 -22.90
CA HIS A 867 -30.28 53.17 -23.88
C HIS A 867 -31.67 52.54 -24.10
N ASN A 868 -32.72 53.37 -24.06
CA ASN A 868 -34.04 53.02 -24.57
C ASN A 868 -33.94 52.86 -26.09
N PHE A 869 -34.13 51.64 -26.61
CA PHE A 869 -34.25 51.46 -28.06
C PHE A 869 -35.46 52.26 -28.57
N LEU A 870 -35.35 52.88 -29.74
CA LEU A 870 -36.46 53.61 -30.35
C LEU A 870 -37.69 52.69 -30.57
N SER A 871 -37.44 51.39 -30.72
CA SER A 871 -38.45 50.33 -30.78
C SER A 871 -39.28 50.21 -29.51
N ASP A 872 -38.75 50.56 -28.35
CA ASP A 872 -39.44 50.36 -27.06
C ASP A 872 -40.45 51.49 -26.76
N LYS A 873 -40.45 52.56 -27.57
CA LYS A 873 -41.42 53.66 -27.49
C LYS A 873 -42.47 53.68 -28.60
N LEU A 874 -42.35 52.80 -29.60
CA LEU A 874 -43.33 52.69 -30.68
C LEU A 874 -44.51 51.84 -30.22
N SER A 875 -45.73 52.29 -30.53
CA SER A 875 -46.93 51.51 -30.26
C SER A 875 -46.91 50.22 -31.10
N GLU A 876 -47.59 49.17 -30.65
CA GLU A 876 -47.59 47.87 -31.35
C GLU A 876 -48.08 47.99 -32.81
N GLU A 877 -48.98 48.93 -33.10
CA GLU A 877 -49.43 49.23 -34.47
C GLU A 877 -48.31 49.83 -35.34
N ASP A 878 -47.48 50.72 -34.77
CA ASP A 878 -46.37 51.34 -35.51
C ASP A 878 -45.24 50.34 -35.77
N LYS A 879 -45.01 49.38 -34.86
CA LYS A 879 -44.02 48.30 -35.05
C LYS A 879 -44.40 47.36 -36.19
N GLU A 880 -45.70 47.05 -36.35
CA GLU A 880 -46.17 46.25 -37.48
C GLU A 880 -46.07 46.99 -38.81
N GLN A 881 -46.34 48.30 -38.82
CA GLN A 881 -46.12 49.13 -40.02
C GLN A 881 -44.63 49.22 -40.39
N PHE A 882 -43.73 49.38 -39.41
CA PHE A 882 -42.29 49.44 -39.65
C PHE A 882 -41.73 48.11 -40.19
N LYS A 883 -42.23 46.97 -39.69
CA LYS A 883 -41.88 45.64 -40.22
C LYS A 883 -42.40 45.40 -41.64
N LYS A 884 -43.54 45.99 -42.01
CA LYS A 884 -44.05 45.97 -43.39
C LYS A 884 -43.24 46.85 -44.35
N PHE A 885 -42.56 47.89 -43.84
CA PHE A 885 -41.71 48.77 -44.65
C PHE A 885 -40.29 48.23 -44.89
N LEU A 886 -39.84 47.28 -44.08
CA LEU A 886 -38.49 46.67 -44.15
C LEU A 886 -38.44 45.34 -44.93
N LYS A 887 -39.59 44.84 -45.39
CA LYS A 887 -39.69 43.82 -46.45
C LYS A 887 -39.95 44.51 -47.77
#